data_AF-A0AA37JQU3-F1
#
_entry.id   AF-A0AA37JQU3-F1
#
_cell.length_a   1.000
_cell.length_b   1.000
_cell.length_c   1.000
_cell.angle_alpha   90.00
_cell.angle_beta   90.00
_cell.angle_gamma   90.00
#
_symmetry.space_group_name_H-M   'P 1'
#
loop_
_entity.id
_entity.type
_entity.pdbx_description
1 polymer ?
#
loop_
_entity_poly.entity_id
_entity_poly.type
_entity_poly.pdbx_seq_one_letter_code
_entity_poly.pdbx_strand_id
1 'polypeptide(L)'
;MYSQDGHPETNFRIVPVSPNAASLGTYGLIPTDNYVGQARISIPIYEIDLDGKKFPIALSYHTDGTRVAQEATWIGLGWTLQAGGCVVRQVQGTDDFAARGCYNLTDAPWLTNPRFEVTDQNLEKYMGYFKGDYDAEPDMFYFNAGGHSGSMYFDVLKNNRQLNAVPTIQTQEKVVKMVYNTSNKTWTMTDLEGYVYSFSTKEITYYFLNTIDFFQTDITRSHIFPYYNEPQIVTAWMLDSVTSPNGGKITFSYKKESIFTPISTTEDVISLSKIVNGQLSSQSPQYFTNKFNYNYSYSKIEQWTLSAITFEGGKVEFGTTDREDIESAETGKKVQKLSSIKVSDTAGNLIKTTMLEYKYLLSGMAATTNGYDDRLLLSKVYDVAGSKKNNVYTMDYNMGKLPPKRSLSVDAWGFYNGASPMTASLKISPSIYWSESIKPSSKTSLFKEGMDRSFNEALCKIGTLRTITYPTGGTTTFEYEGHRFETLPMMPPLREGTLNLVDNGMPPVAPGAPVLMYIGEPFEVDDANPKIIIRRRHDEPHPSEHLASSLTYTTQLEKKEGNGYRTLFSSPDYDVMEPWPDDTEKQLDRGTYRVTLAVQNVRLEYPINISVEIVGKTNAPLDKDYLGAGLRIKSITNTDGNGNQSWRKFEYQDAKLMVKPVFNAPVYVEQMQSWAGNWMNAYYELIQSAPYIPLTNLSRGNLVGYTAVSESYGDMDTQGYTTYRYHNVPDEVTDIYLAGIPTVPDYENGKLSSVEYRDKNHKLLKREEYTYSPSSSEEVWAPKIRNYYFNPDYSHPTRTMQPYNLWAQSYYLSKKVTTDYRAEGNIVDEERYAYTDYGVLSSLKSNKHGVEKEKQFKYANSFTDAVSVKMKGKYMVGIPIERVELSAGKVVNASKTEYKDTLNMILPKRTLKFSSTTPKTLADYAGAYVQDIWFGKYTSRGRLLGYIRNNLPVSFLWAYNNLYPVAKIEGKTYEAVEKISSASISQLPANANTASITAVLNTVRNGLANDNALVTTYLYRPLVGVTEIVEPNKEKATFTYDDFNRLFQVKEHNGKVVNEYQYNYKPQ
;
A
#
# COMPACT_ATOMS: atom_id res chain seq x y z
N MET A 1 6.88 -25.25 -32.88
CA MET A 1 8.17 -25.02 -33.57
C MET A 1 8.95 -24.02 -32.74
N TYR A 2 9.70 -24.53 -31.75
CA TYR A 2 10.75 -23.78 -31.06
C TYR A 2 11.77 -23.28 -32.08
N SER A 3 12.22 -22.03 -31.94
CA SER A 3 13.57 -21.69 -32.39
C SER A 3 14.55 -22.50 -31.52
N GLN A 4 15.64 -22.96 -32.13
CA GLN A 4 16.68 -23.75 -31.47
C GLN A 4 17.40 -23.02 -30.31
N ASP A 5 17.02 -21.79 -29.96
CA ASP A 5 17.77 -20.90 -29.06
C ASP A 5 17.20 -20.78 -27.64
N GLY A 6 16.32 -21.67 -27.19
CA GLY A 6 16.18 -22.00 -25.77
C GLY A 6 15.92 -20.87 -24.75
N HIS A 7 15.47 -19.68 -25.15
CA HIS A 7 15.20 -18.58 -24.22
C HIS A 7 13.77 -18.67 -23.65
N PRO A 8 13.58 -18.75 -22.32
CA PRO A 8 12.29 -18.52 -21.69
C PRO A 8 11.99 -17.02 -21.78
N GLU A 9 11.40 -16.58 -22.89
CA GLU A 9 11.00 -15.19 -23.09
C GLU A 9 9.64 -14.89 -22.42
N THR A 10 9.55 -15.04 -21.10
CA THR A 10 8.55 -14.34 -20.26
C THR A 10 9.05 -14.31 -18.81
N ASN A 11 10.27 -13.84 -18.57
CA ASN A 11 10.65 -13.47 -17.21
C ASN A 11 9.85 -12.21 -16.86
N PHE A 12 9.06 -12.27 -15.79
CA PHE A 12 8.45 -11.10 -15.18
C PHE A 12 9.50 -10.00 -14.98
N ARG A 13 9.39 -8.93 -15.76
CA ARG A 13 10.31 -7.80 -15.69
C ARG A 13 9.88 -6.89 -14.55
N ILE A 14 10.34 -7.17 -13.34
CA ILE A 14 10.14 -6.27 -12.21
C ILE A 14 11.13 -5.11 -12.33
N VAL A 15 10.63 -3.94 -12.73
CA VAL A 15 11.42 -2.70 -12.80
C VAL A 15 11.33 -1.99 -11.45
N PRO A 16 12.41 -1.91 -10.65
CA PRO A 16 12.35 -1.29 -9.34
C PRO A 16 12.26 0.24 -9.44
N VAL A 17 11.54 0.80 -8.47
CA VAL A 17 11.45 2.24 -8.18
C VAL A 17 12.48 2.62 -7.11
N SER A 18 12.88 3.89 -7.03
CA SER A 18 13.81 4.34 -5.99
C SER A 18 13.24 4.08 -4.59
N PRO A 19 14.07 3.82 -3.55
CA PRO A 19 13.57 3.59 -2.19
C PRO A 19 12.70 4.74 -1.67
N ASN A 20 13.02 5.98 -2.06
CA ASN A 20 12.27 7.17 -1.63
C ASN A 20 10.89 7.25 -2.31
N ALA A 21 10.81 7.04 -3.63
CA ALA A 21 9.55 7.03 -4.36
C ALA A 21 8.69 5.81 -3.99
N ALA A 22 9.30 4.63 -3.82
CA ALA A 22 8.63 3.42 -3.34
C ALA A 22 7.93 3.66 -2.00
N SER A 23 8.63 4.26 -1.04
CA SER A 23 8.09 4.54 0.29
C SER A 23 6.93 5.53 0.26
N LEU A 24 7.00 6.55 -0.61
CA LEU A 24 5.89 7.50 -0.84
C LEU A 24 4.69 6.85 -1.53
N GLY A 25 4.92 5.99 -2.53
CA GLY A 25 3.89 5.19 -3.19
C GLY A 25 3.19 4.24 -2.21
N THR A 26 3.95 3.47 -1.44
CA THR A 26 3.44 2.57 -0.38
C THR A 26 2.68 3.33 0.70
N TYR A 27 3.17 4.49 1.16
CA TYR A 27 2.42 5.34 2.10
C TYR A 27 1.10 5.86 1.51
N GLY A 28 1.07 6.12 0.20
CA GLY A 28 -0.17 6.44 -0.49
C GLY A 28 -1.18 5.28 -0.55
N LEU A 29 -0.72 4.04 -0.44
CA LEU A 29 -1.58 2.85 -0.57
C LEU A 29 -2.03 2.29 0.77
N ILE A 30 -1.19 2.37 1.81
CA ILE A 30 -1.44 1.78 3.12
C ILE A 30 -2.01 2.82 4.10
N PRO A 31 -3.31 2.80 4.42
CA PRO A 31 -3.83 3.51 5.56
C PRO A 31 -3.37 2.81 6.85
N THR A 32 -3.10 3.62 7.85
CA THR A 32 -2.74 3.15 9.20
C THR A 32 -4.03 3.03 10.00
N ASP A 33 -4.62 1.84 9.99
CA ASP A 33 -5.87 1.56 10.69
C ASP A 33 -5.86 0.17 11.35
N ASN A 34 -6.85 -0.05 12.21
CA ASN A 34 -7.02 -1.31 12.92
C ASN A 34 -7.28 -2.48 11.96
N TYR A 35 -7.93 -2.24 10.81
CA TYR A 35 -8.32 -3.28 9.85
C TYR A 35 -7.12 -4.05 9.27
N VAL A 36 -5.96 -3.41 9.16
CA VAL A 36 -4.71 -4.04 8.67
C VAL A 36 -3.70 -4.33 9.79
N GLY A 37 -4.02 -3.98 11.04
CA GLY A 37 -3.17 -4.22 12.21
C GLY A 37 -1.92 -3.33 12.29
N GLN A 38 -1.95 -2.13 11.71
CA GLN A 38 -0.81 -1.20 11.71
C GLN A 38 -1.03 0.03 12.60
N ALA A 39 0.04 0.58 13.17
CA ALA A 39 -0.01 1.84 13.94
C ALA A 39 0.37 3.05 13.09
N ARG A 40 -0.30 4.18 13.34
CA ARG A 40 0.05 5.49 12.77
C ARG A 40 1.11 6.18 13.61
N ILE A 41 2.32 6.28 13.10
CA ILE A 41 3.45 6.92 13.77
C ILE A 41 3.93 8.11 12.92
N SER A 42 3.93 9.32 13.50
CA SER A 42 4.33 10.54 12.81
C SER A 42 5.05 11.53 13.74
N ILE A 43 6.14 12.12 13.27
CA ILE A 43 6.89 13.20 13.93
C ILE A 43 6.71 14.47 13.09
N PRO A 44 5.90 15.46 13.54
CA PRO A 44 5.71 16.70 12.82
C PRO A 44 6.95 17.61 12.93
N ILE A 45 7.36 18.21 11.81
CA ILE A 45 8.53 19.09 11.73
C ILE A 45 8.12 20.54 11.50
N TYR A 46 7.31 20.79 10.47
CA TYR A 46 6.83 22.13 10.10
C TYR A 46 5.53 22.03 9.28
N GLU A 47 4.80 23.12 9.11
CA GLU A 47 3.58 23.18 8.28
C GLU A 47 3.57 24.45 7.44
N ILE A 48 3.39 24.29 6.13
CA ILE A 48 3.28 25.40 5.19
C ILE A 48 1.80 25.72 4.97
N ASP A 49 1.42 26.99 5.02
CA ASP A 49 0.09 27.47 4.66
C ASP A 49 0.10 28.03 3.23
N LEU A 50 -0.78 27.50 2.37
CA LEU A 50 -1.02 28.02 1.04
C LEU A 50 -2.51 28.34 0.88
N ASP A 51 -2.85 29.62 1.05
CA ASP A 51 -4.20 30.16 0.94
C ASP A 51 -5.25 29.45 1.80
N GLY A 52 -4.85 29.02 3.01
CA GLY A 52 -5.71 28.37 3.99
C GLY A 52 -5.58 26.84 4.00
N LYS A 53 -5.02 26.22 2.95
CA LYS A 53 -4.71 24.79 2.95
C LYS A 53 -3.33 24.54 3.56
N LYS A 54 -3.27 23.58 4.48
CA LYS A 54 -2.06 23.21 5.22
C LYS A 54 -1.32 22.07 4.54
N PHE A 55 0.00 22.23 4.42
CA PHE A 55 0.93 21.26 3.85
C PHE A 55 1.96 20.88 4.91
N PRO A 56 1.74 19.79 5.66
CA PRO A 56 2.66 19.36 6.71
C PRO A 56 3.96 18.80 6.13
N ILE A 57 5.06 19.04 6.85
CA ILE A 57 6.36 18.38 6.71
C ILE A 57 6.52 17.51 7.95
N ALA A 58 6.51 16.19 7.78
CA ALA A 58 6.58 15.23 8.88
C ALA A 58 7.41 14.00 8.51
N LEU A 59 7.88 13.25 9.50
CA LEU A 59 8.44 11.91 9.31
C LEU A 59 7.40 10.88 9.72
N SER A 60 7.21 9.81 8.97
CA SER A 60 6.25 8.73 9.30
C SER A 60 6.90 7.36 9.24
N TYR A 61 6.44 6.42 10.06
CA TYR A 61 6.99 5.05 10.15
C TYR A 61 5.95 3.98 9.83
N HIS A 62 6.35 2.94 9.08
CA HIS A 62 5.54 1.76 8.73
C HIS A 62 5.81 0.57 9.67
N THR A 63 4.77 -0.17 10.04
CA THR A 63 4.80 -1.19 11.11
C THR A 63 4.69 -2.64 10.62
N ASP A 64 4.86 -2.90 9.31
CA ASP A 64 4.68 -4.21 8.66
C ASP A 64 5.86 -5.19 8.84
N GLY A 65 6.96 -4.73 9.44
CA GLY A 65 8.19 -5.52 9.58
C GLY A 65 9.28 -5.07 8.60
N THR A 66 10.40 -5.79 8.58
CA THR A 66 11.51 -5.52 7.64
C THR A 66 11.71 -6.71 6.71
N ARG A 67 11.57 -6.48 5.40
CA ARG A 67 11.94 -7.50 4.39
C ARG A 67 13.46 -7.52 4.22
N VAL A 68 14.02 -8.68 3.88
CA VAL A 68 15.48 -8.84 3.72
C VAL A 68 16.02 -7.93 2.62
N ALA A 69 15.36 -7.87 1.46
CA ALA A 69 15.79 -7.03 0.34
C ALA A 69 15.38 -5.55 0.46
N GLN A 70 14.71 -5.14 1.55
CA GLN A 70 14.20 -3.78 1.71
C GLN A 70 15.36 -2.78 1.86
N GLU A 71 15.37 -1.79 0.98
CA GLU A 71 16.27 -0.64 1.09
C GLU A 71 15.68 0.44 2.01
N ALA A 72 16.54 1.02 2.84
CA ALA A 72 16.16 2.15 3.68
C ALA A 72 16.06 3.43 2.83
N THR A 73 15.02 4.24 3.07
CA THR A 73 14.95 5.59 2.50
C THR A 73 16.11 6.44 3.02
N TRP A 74 16.32 7.63 2.45
CA TRP A 74 17.25 8.62 2.99
C TRP A 74 16.92 9.11 4.42
N ILE A 75 15.76 8.71 4.99
CA ILE A 75 15.35 8.95 6.39
C ILE A 75 15.64 7.74 7.27
N GLY A 76 15.82 6.54 6.71
CA GLY A 76 16.04 5.31 7.46
C GLY A 76 14.99 4.23 7.14
N LEU A 77 15.28 3.00 7.56
CA LEU A 77 14.45 1.83 7.33
C LEU A 77 13.06 2.01 7.95
N GLY A 78 12.01 1.79 7.14
CA GLY A 78 10.61 1.97 7.54
C GLY A 78 10.15 3.42 7.70
N TRP A 79 11.05 4.42 7.61
CA TRP A 79 10.71 5.84 7.73
C TRP A 79 10.56 6.51 6.37
N THR A 80 9.57 7.39 6.24
CA THR A 80 9.31 8.21 5.05
C THR A 80 9.21 9.69 5.43
N LEU A 81 9.80 10.58 4.62
CA LEU A 81 9.56 12.02 4.72
C LEU A 81 8.24 12.35 4.02
N GLN A 82 7.25 12.79 4.77
CA GLN A 82 6.02 13.38 4.27
C GLN A 82 6.29 14.85 3.94
N ALA A 83 6.93 15.09 2.80
CA ALA A 83 7.14 16.42 2.23
C ALA A 83 7.23 16.30 0.70
N GLY A 84 6.28 16.90 -0.01
CA GLY A 84 6.16 16.78 -1.46
C GLY A 84 5.10 15.77 -1.88
N GLY A 85 5.43 14.97 -2.88
CA GLY A 85 4.57 13.95 -3.46
C GLY A 85 5.19 13.37 -4.72
N CYS A 86 4.61 12.29 -5.22
CA CYS A 86 5.03 11.69 -6.49
C CYS A 86 3.88 10.92 -7.17
N VAL A 87 4.05 10.72 -8.46
CA VAL A 87 3.37 9.65 -9.21
C VAL A 87 4.41 8.57 -9.47
N VAL A 88 4.14 7.33 -9.08
CA VAL A 88 5.00 6.16 -9.27
C VAL A 88 4.38 5.27 -10.34
N ARG A 89 5.19 4.61 -11.14
CA ARG A 89 4.76 3.65 -12.16
C ARG A 89 5.40 2.30 -11.90
N GLN A 90 4.57 1.27 -11.93
CA GLN A 90 4.96 -0.12 -12.03
C GLN A 90 4.66 -0.59 -13.44
N VAL A 91 5.72 -0.86 -14.20
CA VAL A 91 5.58 -1.31 -15.59
C VAL A 91 5.16 -2.78 -15.62
N GLN A 92 4.16 -3.10 -16.43
CA GLN A 92 3.71 -4.45 -16.76
C GLN A 92 4.06 -4.70 -18.22
N GLY A 93 4.82 -5.75 -18.53
CA GLY A 93 5.30 -5.99 -19.89
C GLY A 93 6.19 -4.87 -20.45
N THR A 94 5.60 -3.97 -21.25
CA THR A 94 6.30 -2.86 -21.93
C THR A 94 5.65 -1.53 -21.56
N ASP A 95 6.40 -0.43 -21.63
CA ASP A 95 5.85 0.92 -21.43
C ASP A 95 4.57 1.15 -22.28
N ASP A 96 3.43 1.38 -21.62
CA ASP A 96 2.12 1.68 -22.23
C ASP A 96 2.17 2.67 -23.40
N PHE A 97 3.05 3.66 -23.31
CA PHE A 97 3.19 4.76 -24.27
C PHE A 97 4.31 4.54 -25.29
N ALA A 98 4.95 3.36 -25.30
CA ALA A 98 5.82 2.94 -26.39
C ALA A 98 5.00 2.65 -27.66
N ALA A 99 5.67 2.46 -28.81
CA ALA A 99 4.98 2.22 -30.08
C ALA A 99 4.11 0.95 -30.09
N ARG A 100 4.46 -0.05 -29.28
CA ARG A 100 3.73 -1.31 -29.11
C ARG A 100 3.19 -1.51 -27.68
N GLY A 101 3.19 -0.44 -26.88
CA GLY A 101 2.64 -0.41 -25.52
C GLY A 101 1.11 -0.41 -25.53
N CYS A 102 0.49 -0.94 -24.48
CA CYS A 102 -0.96 -1.19 -24.41
C CYS A 102 -1.80 0.04 -24.82
N TYR A 103 -1.45 1.23 -24.32
CA TYR A 103 -2.16 2.49 -24.65
C TYR A 103 -2.09 2.92 -26.11
N ASN A 104 -0.96 2.66 -26.79
CA ASN A 104 -0.74 3.10 -28.17
C ASN A 104 -1.13 2.06 -29.22
N LEU A 105 -1.51 0.84 -28.84
CA LEU A 105 -1.93 -0.18 -29.80
C LEU A 105 -3.16 0.28 -30.61
N THR A 106 -3.01 0.27 -31.94
CA THR A 106 -4.03 0.81 -32.86
C THR A 106 -4.99 -0.22 -33.43
N ASP A 107 -4.57 -1.48 -33.43
CA ASP A 107 -5.19 -2.59 -34.15
C ASP A 107 -5.30 -3.84 -33.25
N ALA A 108 -5.36 -3.60 -31.94
CA ALA A 108 -5.60 -4.59 -30.91
C ALA A 108 -6.96 -5.29 -31.16
N PRO A 109 -6.99 -6.63 -31.30
CA PRO A 109 -8.20 -7.35 -31.72
C PRO A 109 -9.40 -7.19 -30.78
N TRP A 110 -9.14 -7.03 -29.48
CA TRP A 110 -10.19 -6.83 -28.46
C TRP A 110 -10.87 -5.46 -28.52
N LEU A 111 -10.31 -4.49 -29.27
CA LEU A 111 -10.99 -3.21 -29.55
C LEU A 111 -12.25 -3.40 -30.43
N THR A 112 -12.38 -4.56 -31.10
CA THR A 112 -13.48 -4.84 -32.05
C THR A 112 -14.26 -6.11 -31.72
N ASN A 113 -13.61 -7.16 -31.22
CA ASN A 113 -14.28 -8.36 -30.72
C ASN A 113 -13.57 -8.88 -29.46
N PRO A 114 -14.24 -8.85 -28.29
CA PRO A 114 -13.64 -9.30 -27.03
C PRO A 114 -13.43 -10.82 -26.92
N ARG A 115 -14.15 -11.65 -27.70
CA ARG A 115 -14.00 -13.11 -27.72
C ARG A 115 -13.53 -13.56 -29.10
N PHE A 116 -12.28 -13.26 -29.38
CA PHE A 116 -11.69 -13.50 -30.69
C PHE A 116 -10.98 -14.87 -30.73
N GLU A 117 -11.36 -15.70 -31.70
CA GLU A 117 -10.72 -17.00 -31.95
C GLU A 117 -9.45 -16.84 -32.80
N VAL A 118 -8.35 -17.46 -32.37
CA VAL A 118 -7.12 -17.51 -33.16
C VAL A 118 -7.29 -18.57 -34.24
N THR A 119 -7.14 -18.16 -35.50
CA THR A 119 -7.17 -19.02 -36.69
C THR A 119 -5.80 -19.01 -37.36
N ASP A 120 -5.53 -19.97 -38.25
CA ASP A 120 -4.26 -20.00 -38.98
C ASP A 120 -3.98 -18.71 -39.77
N GLN A 121 -5.03 -18.03 -40.25
CA GLN A 121 -4.92 -16.79 -41.02
C GLN A 121 -4.45 -15.59 -40.19
N ASN A 122 -4.62 -15.62 -38.87
CA ASN A 122 -4.29 -14.49 -37.99
C ASN A 122 -3.20 -14.84 -36.97
N LEU A 123 -2.78 -16.10 -36.92
CA LEU A 123 -1.81 -16.67 -35.99
C LEU A 123 -0.53 -15.83 -35.85
N GLU A 124 0.07 -15.37 -36.95
CA GLU A 124 1.31 -14.60 -36.92
C GLU A 124 1.18 -13.28 -36.14
N LYS A 125 0.08 -12.54 -36.34
CA LYS A 125 -0.21 -11.32 -35.58
C LYS A 125 -0.40 -11.62 -34.09
N TYR A 126 -1.05 -12.73 -33.74
CA TYR A 126 -1.24 -13.15 -32.35
C TYR A 126 0.05 -13.61 -31.69
N MET A 127 0.92 -14.30 -32.43
CA MET A 127 2.23 -14.73 -31.94
C MET A 127 3.08 -13.56 -31.46
N GLY A 128 2.85 -12.34 -31.95
CA GLY A 128 3.48 -11.16 -31.39
C GLY A 128 3.11 -10.91 -29.92
N TYR A 129 1.84 -11.06 -29.51
CA TYR A 129 1.44 -10.91 -28.10
C TYR A 129 2.05 -12.01 -27.21
N PHE A 130 2.13 -13.25 -27.71
CA PHE A 130 2.76 -14.37 -26.98
C PHE A 130 4.27 -14.21 -26.81
N LYS A 131 4.94 -13.57 -27.77
CA LYS A 131 6.39 -13.31 -27.74
C LYS A 131 6.75 -12.02 -26.99
N GLY A 132 5.76 -11.26 -26.51
CA GLY A 132 5.98 -9.95 -25.90
C GLY A 132 6.35 -8.85 -26.92
N ASP A 133 6.11 -9.07 -28.21
CA ASP A 133 6.24 -8.02 -29.23
C ASP A 133 5.22 -6.92 -29.05
N TYR A 134 4.01 -7.25 -28.58
CA TYR A 134 2.92 -6.32 -28.29
C TYR A 134 2.50 -6.45 -26.84
N ASP A 135 2.19 -5.31 -26.23
CA ASP A 135 1.82 -5.24 -24.83
C ASP A 135 0.31 -5.34 -24.61
N ALA A 136 -0.07 -6.25 -23.72
CA ALA A 136 -1.44 -6.61 -23.39
C ALA A 136 -1.81 -6.20 -21.95
N GLU A 137 -0.86 -5.65 -21.20
CA GLU A 137 -0.96 -5.44 -19.76
C GLU A 137 -0.82 -3.94 -19.48
N PRO A 138 -1.89 -3.24 -19.05
CA PRO A 138 -1.78 -1.82 -18.76
C PRO A 138 -0.84 -1.59 -17.58
N ASP A 139 -0.02 -0.55 -17.67
CA ASP A 139 0.84 -0.16 -16.55
C ASP A 139 0.03 0.36 -15.36
N MET A 140 0.52 0.05 -14.17
CA MET A 140 -0.09 0.50 -12.93
C MET A 140 0.63 1.76 -12.45
N PHE A 141 -0.14 2.81 -12.21
CA PHE A 141 0.36 4.07 -11.65
C PHE A 141 -0.22 4.28 -10.26
N TYR A 142 0.60 4.86 -9.38
CA TYR A 142 0.23 5.20 -8.02
C TYR A 142 0.55 6.66 -7.77
N PHE A 143 -0.27 7.40 -7.02
CA PHE A 143 0.02 8.78 -6.67
C PHE A 143 -0.10 9.02 -5.18
N ASN A 144 0.69 9.96 -4.68
CA ASN A 144 0.57 10.54 -3.34
C ASN A 144 0.97 12.02 -3.41
N ALA A 145 0.05 12.93 -3.11
CA ALA A 145 0.35 14.36 -2.99
C ALA A 145 -0.77 15.10 -2.25
N GLY A 146 -0.42 16.07 -1.41
CA GLY A 146 -1.39 17.00 -0.83
C GLY A 146 -2.47 16.37 0.05
N GLY A 147 -2.18 15.20 0.64
CA GLY A 147 -3.15 14.41 1.41
C GLY A 147 -4.04 13.49 0.57
N HIS A 148 -3.84 13.44 -0.74
CA HIS A 148 -4.51 12.51 -1.65
C HIS A 148 -3.56 11.41 -2.09
N SER A 149 -4.10 10.20 -2.27
CA SER A 149 -3.34 9.09 -2.81
C SER A 149 -4.25 8.08 -3.51
N GLY A 150 -3.65 7.25 -4.36
CA GLY A 150 -4.41 6.26 -5.10
C GLY A 150 -3.65 5.45 -6.14
N SER A 151 -4.31 4.45 -6.71
CA SER A 151 -3.87 3.71 -7.89
C SER A 151 -4.73 4.06 -9.11
N MET A 152 -4.12 4.01 -10.29
CA MET A 152 -4.73 4.38 -11.56
C MET A 152 -4.05 3.66 -12.73
N TYR A 153 -4.75 3.56 -13.85
CA TYR A 153 -4.26 2.95 -15.08
C TYR A 153 -4.95 3.60 -16.29
N PHE A 154 -4.44 3.39 -17.51
CA PHE A 154 -5.04 3.98 -18.71
C PHE A 154 -5.98 3.02 -19.43
N ASP A 155 -7.22 3.47 -19.64
CA ASP A 155 -8.17 2.82 -20.53
C ASP A 155 -7.98 3.34 -21.97
N VAL A 156 -7.58 2.42 -22.86
CA VAL A 156 -7.34 2.67 -24.28
C VAL A 156 -8.63 3.04 -25.02
N LEU A 157 -9.77 2.45 -24.64
CA LEU A 157 -11.08 2.67 -25.28
C LEU A 157 -11.66 4.04 -24.93
N LYS A 158 -11.42 4.53 -23.71
CA LYS A 158 -11.96 5.81 -23.21
C LYS A 158 -11.19 7.03 -23.71
N ASN A 159 -9.87 6.94 -23.77
CA ASN A 159 -9.00 8.11 -23.93
C ASN A 159 -8.56 8.38 -25.36
N ASN A 160 -8.84 7.48 -26.32
CA ASN A 160 -8.51 7.58 -27.75
C ASN A 160 -7.16 8.27 -28.04
N ARG A 161 -6.11 7.90 -27.29
CA ARG A 161 -4.72 8.38 -27.48
C ARG A 161 -4.60 9.91 -27.48
N GLN A 162 -5.40 10.60 -26.67
CA GLN A 162 -5.36 12.06 -26.57
C GLN A 162 -4.03 12.58 -26.04
N LEU A 163 -3.69 13.82 -26.43
CA LEU A 163 -2.52 14.54 -25.92
C LEU A 163 -2.54 14.68 -24.39
N ASN A 164 -3.74 14.87 -23.82
CA ASN A 164 -3.98 14.96 -22.39
C ASN A 164 -4.84 13.77 -21.97
N ALA A 165 -4.19 12.63 -21.73
CA ALA A 165 -4.84 11.39 -21.34
C ALA A 165 -5.32 11.45 -19.89
N VAL A 166 -6.51 10.93 -19.61
CA VAL A 166 -7.11 10.90 -18.26
C VAL A 166 -7.18 9.44 -17.79
N PRO A 167 -6.36 9.03 -16.81
CA PRO A 167 -6.40 7.65 -16.35
C PRO A 167 -7.71 7.35 -15.60
N THR A 168 -8.04 6.07 -15.52
CA THR A 168 -9.08 5.54 -14.64
C THR A 168 -8.47 5.35 -13.25
N ILE A 169 -9.02 6.02 -12.24
CA ILE A 169 -8.55 5.92 -10.84
C ILE A 169 -9.30 4.78 -10.15
N GLN A 170 -8.58 3.79 -9.63
CA GLN A 170 -9.13 2.59 -8.99
C GLN A 170 -9.46 2.80 -7.52
N THR A 171 -8.63 3.53 -6.80
CA THR A 171 -8.82 3.80 -5.37
C THR A 171 -9.91 4.84 -5.18
N GLN A 172 -10.95 4.41 -4.50
CA GLN A 172 -12.25 5.05 -4.44
C GLN A 172 -12.25 6.34 -3.60
N GLU A 173 -12.29 7.47 -4.28
CA GLU A 173 -12.98 8.72 -3.92
C GLU A 173 -12.66 9.69 -5.07
N LYS A 174 -13.66 10.26 -5.76
CA LYS A 174 -13.43 11.24 -6.85
C LYS A 174 -12.92 12.59 -6.32
N VAL A 175 -11.88 12.57 -5.49
CA VAL A 175 -11.31 13.75 -4.81
C VAL A 175 -10.28 14.49 -5.66
N VAL A 176 -9.84 13.90 -6.77
CA VAL A 176 -8.87 14.50 -7.67
C VAL A 176 -9.19 14.23 -9.14
N LYS A 177 -8.72 15.12 -10.00
CA LYS A 177 -8.63 14.95 -11.45
C LYS A 177 -7.17 14.75 -11.84
N MET A 178 -6.87 13.64 -12.49
CA MET A 178 -5.54 13.32 -13.02
C MET A 178 -5.48 13.54 -14.53
N VAL A 179 -4.39 14.12 -15.02
CA VAL A 179 -4.12 14.32 -16.45
C VAL A 179 -2.65 14.03 -16.73
N TYR A 180 -2.40 13.17 -17.71
CA TYR A 180 -1.07 12.90 -18.24
C TYR A 180 -0.93 13.51 -19.64
N ASN A 181 0.05 14.38 -19.82
CA ASN A 181 0.38 14.90 -21.13
C ASN A 181 1.38 13.97 -21.82
N THR A 182 0.95 13.31 -22.89
CA THR A 182 1.74 12.26 -23.58
C THR A 182 2.91 12.82 -24.38
N SER A 183 2.87 14.10 -24.78
CA SER A 183 3.95 14.73 -25.56
C SER A 183 5.15 15.10 -24.69
N ASN A 184 4.93 15.82 -23.59
CA ASN A 184 6.00 16.20 -22.66
C ASN A 184 6.22 15.17 -21.54
N LYS A 185 5.35 14.15 -21.47
CA LYS A 185 5.37 13.05 -20.48
C LYS A 185 5.29 13.58 -19.05
N THR A 186 4.36 14.48 -18.74
CA THR A 186 4.19 15.09 -17.41
C THR A 186 2.78 14.88 -16.85
N TRP A 187 2.65 14.93 -15.53
CA TRP A 187 1.39 14.78 -14.82
C TRP A 187 0.89 16.10 -14.23
N THR A 188 -0.43 16.26 -14.21
CA THR A 188 -1.13 17.29 -13.46
C THR A 188 -2.26 16.64 -12.66
N MET A 189 -2.31 16.93 -11.36
CA MET A 189 -3.42 16.57 -10.48
C MET A 189 -4.16 17.84 -10.03
N THR A 190 -5.48 17.82 -9.98
CA THR A 190 -6.28 18.92 -9.43
C THR A 190 -7.28 18.40 -8.41
N ASP A 191 -7.26 18.94 -7.19
CA ASP A 191 -8.22 18.56 -6.15
C ASP A 191 -9.55 19.31 -6.26
N LEU A 192 -10.57 18.89 -5.50
CA LEU A 192 -11.91 19.51 -5.54
C LEU A 192 -11.96 20.97 -5.03
N GLU A 193 -10.89 21.47 -4.42
CA GLU A 193 -10.75 22.86 -4.00
C GLU A 193 -10.07 23.72 -5.08
N GLY A 194 -9.58 23.10 -6.16
CA GLY A 194 -8.93 23.75 -7.30
C GLY A 194 -7.42 23.95 -7.13
N TYR A 195 -6.78 23.29 -6.15
CA TYR A 195 -5.32 23.27 -6.08
C TYR A 195 -4.75 22.36 -7.16
N VAL A 196 -3.76 22.86 -7.89
CA VAL A 196 -3.11 22.17 -9.00
C VAL A 196 -1.72 21.73 -8.58
N TYR A 197 -1.45 20.43 -8.71
CA TYR A 197 -0.19 19.77 -8.41
C TYR A 197 0.46 19.35 -9.72
N SER A 198 1.70 19.76 -9.96
CA SER A 198 2.43 19.48 -11.21
C SER A 198 3.60 18.54 -10.97
N PHE A 199 3.75 17.52 -11.82
CA PHE A 199 4.85 16.54 -11.74
C PHE A 199 5.54 16.38 -13.10
N SER A 200 6.79 16.76 -13.19
CA SER A 200 7.59 16.89 -14.40
C SER A 200 9.04 16.44 -14.23
N THR A 201 9.59 16.51 -13.01
CA THR A 201 10.89 15.89 -12.66
C THR A 201 10.75 14.37 -12.62
N LYS A 202 11.54 13.64 -13.43
CA LYS A 202 11.38 12.19 -13.68
C LYS A 202 12.51 11.38 -13.05
N GLU A 203 12.17 10.33 -12.32
CA GLU A 203 13.12 9.26 -11.98
C GLU A 203 13.22 8.27 -13.15
N ILE A 204 14.44 7.87 -13.46
CA ILE A 204 14.74 6.94 -14.56
C ILE A 204 15.42 5.70 -13.98
N THR A 205 14.85 4.54 -14.24
CA THR A 205 15.45 3.24 -13.92
C THR A 205 16.03 2.61 -15.18
N TYR A 206 17.27 2.16 -15.08
CA TYR A 206 17.96 1.31 -16.04
C TYR A 206 18.04 -0.08 -15.44
N TYR A 207 17.44 -1.08 -16.07
CA TYR A 207 17.41 -2.45 -15.54
C TYR A 207 18.32 -3.38 -16.36
N PHE A 208 18.93 -4.34 -15.66
CA PHE A 208 19.86 -5.31 -16.24
C PHE A 208 19.46 -6.71 -15.78
N LEU A 209 19.47 -7.67 -16.70
CA LEU A 209 19.07 -9.05 -16.47
C LEU A 209 19.97 -9.98 -17.27
N ASN A 210 20.46 -11.04 -16.63
CA ASN A 210 21.11 -12.16 -17.29
C ASN A 210 20.47 -13.47 -16.82
N THR A 211 20.30 -14.42 -17.73
CA THR A 211 19.74 -15.75 -17.45
C THR A 211 20.77 -16.80 -17.85
N ILE A 212 21.14 -17.68 -16.92
CA ILE A 212 22.08 -18.77 -17.14
C ILE A 212 21.48 -20.09 -16.66
N ASP A 213 21.99 -21.22 -17.14
CA ASP A 213 21.46 -22.58 -16.92
C ASP A 213 22.13 -23.34 -15.75
N PHE A 214 23.04 -22.70 -15.03
CA PHE A 214 23.68 -23.22 -13.82
C PHE A 214 23.82 -22.15 -12.74
N PHE A 215 23.79 -22.55 -11.47
CA PHE A 215 23.92 -21.61 -10.35
C PHE A 215 25.37 -21.13 -10.21
N GLN A 216 25.56 -19.81 -10.19
CA GLN A 216 26.84 -19.16 -9.95
C GLN A 216 26.89 -18.50 -8.57
N THR A 217 27.91 -18.83 -7.77
CA THR A 217 28.08 -18.37 -6.38
C THR A 217 28.63 -16.94 -6.25
N ASP A 218 29.45 -16.50 -7.21
CA ASP A 218 30.21 -15.24 -7.16
C ASP A 218 29.83 -14.28 -8.29
N ILE A 219 28.53 -14.01 -8.43
CA ILE A 219 28.01 -13.08 -9.43
C ILE A 219 28.43 -11.63 -9.10
N THR A 220 28.91 -10.89 -10.09
CA THR A 220 29.14 -9.43 -10.00
C THR A 220 28.46 -8.73 -11.18
N ARG A 221 28.29 -7.41 -11.13
CA ARG A 221 27.61 -6.66 -12.20
C ARG A 221 28.25 -6.84 -13.59
N SER A 222 29.57 -7.05 -13.65
CA SER A 222 30.26 -7.32 -14.93
C SER A 222 29.83 -8.63 -15.60
N HIS A 223 29.21 -9.55 -14.85
CA HIS A 223 28.67 -10.82 -15.36
C HIS A 223 27.23 -10.70 -15.88
N ILE A 224 26.52 -9.60 -15.60
CA ILE A 224 25.07 -9.48 -15.86
C ILE A 224 24.77 -8.77 -17.20
N PHE A 225 25.73 -8.08 -17.85
CA PHE A 225 25.86 -7.84 -19.31
C PHE A 225 26.86 -6.68 -19.59
N PRO A 226 27.49 -6.61 -20.79
CA PRO A 226 28.30 -5.48 -21.22
C PRO A 226 27.45 -4.37 -21.88
N TYR A 227 27.88 -3.12 -21.65
CA TYR A 227 27.40 -1.86 -22.27
C TYR A 227 26.87 -2.03 -23.70
N TYR A 228 25.67 -1.50 -23.99
CA TYR A 228 25.20 -0.81 -25.22
C TYR A 228 23.66 -1.04 -25.40
N ASN A 229 22.89 0.04 -25.20
CA ASN A 229 21.42 0.14 -25.16
C ASN A 229 20.73 -0.39 -23.89
N GLU A 230 20.88 0.36 -22.81
CA GLU A 230 20.15 0.16 -21.55
C GLU A 230 18.66 0.54 -21.74
N PRO A 231 17.70 -0.37 -21.51
CA PRO A 231 16.30 0.00 -21.51
C PRO A 231 16.04 0.94 -20.32
N GLN A 232 15.75 2.19 -20.64
CA GLN A 232 15.44 3.25 -19.67
C GLN A 232 13.93 3.38 -19.52
N ILE A 233 13.46 3.40 -18.27
CA ILE A 233 12.04 3.50 -17.96
C ILE A 233 11.84 4.63 -16.96
N VAL A 234 10.86 5.50 -17.21
CA VAL A 234 10.43 6.47 -16.21
C VAL A 234 9.57 5.75 -15.18
N THR A 235 10.06 5.68 -13.95
CA THR A 235 9.45 4.93 -12.84
C THR A 235 8.79 5.82 -11.81
N ALA A 236 9.12 7.11 -11.76
CA ALA A 236 8.39 8.09 -10.95
C ALA A 236 8.46 9.52 -11.52
N TRP A 237 7.50 10.34 -11.13
CA TRP A 237 7.45 11.78 -11.33
C TRP A 237 7.32 12.49 -9.99
N MET A 238 8.25 13.37 -9.66
CA MET A 238 8.28 14.11 -8.40
C MET A 238 7.37 15.35 -8.48
N LEU A 239 6.76 15.73 -7.36
CA LEU A 239 5.94 16.93 -7.24
C LEU A 239 6.80 18.18 -7.35
N ASP A 240 6.68 18.95 -8.43
CA ASP A 240 7.47 20.17 -8.61
C ASP A 240 6.80 21.41 -8.02
N SER A 241 5.47 21.45 -8.02
CA SER A 241 4.75 22.59 -7.44
C SER A 241 3.30 22.31 -7.08
N VAL A 242 2.80 23.06 -6.11
CA VAL A 242 1.37 23.19 -5.80
C VAL A 242 0.97 24.64 -6.04
N THR A 243 -0.05 24.87 -6.86
CA THR A 243 -0.60 26.19 -7.16
C THR A 243 -2.03 26.27 -6.65
N SER A 244 -2.34 27.27 -5.84
CA SER A 244 -3.69 27.50 -5.33
C SER A 244 -4.60 28.05 -6.46
N PRO A 245 -5.94 27.92 -6.34
CA PRO A 245 -6.87 28.54 -7.29
C PRO A 245 -6.74 30.08 -7.36
N ASN A 246 -6.11 30.68 -6.34
CA ASN A 246 -5.85 32.11 -6.23
C ASN A 246 -4.45 32.51 -6.75
N GLY A 247 -3.62 31.56 -7.17
CA GLY A 247 -2.31 31.82 -7.78
C GLY A 247 -1.13 31.80 -6.81
N GLY A 248 -1.35 31.58 -5.52
CA GLY A 248 -0.27 31.26 -4.58
C GLY A 248 0.44 29.98 -5.00
N LYS A 249 1.73 29.84 -4.70
CA LYS A 249 2.53 28.70 -5.15
C LYS A 249 3.52 28.20 -4.10
N ILE A 250 3.62 26.89 -3.98
CA ILE A 250 4.73 26.16 -3.35
C ILE A 250 5.54 25.50 -4.47
N THR A 251 6.86 25.60 -4.42
CA THR A 251 7.77 24.96 -5.38
C THR A 251 8.74 24.04 -4.67
N PHE A 252 9.00 22.87 -5.23
CA PHE A 252 9.90 21.84 -4.71
C PHE A 252 11.12 21.75 -5.61
N SER A 253 12.30 21.74 -5.02
CA SER A 253 13.58 21.60 -5.71
C SER A 253 14.25 20.31 -5.26
N TYR A 254 14.92 19.63 -6.19
CA TYR A 254 15.52 18.33 -5.96
C TYR A 254 17.01 18.30 -6.31
N LYS A 255 17.72 17.30 -5.78
CA LYS A 255 19.09 16.94 -6.13
C LYS A 255 19.09 15.54 -6.74
N LYS A 256 19.77 15.38 -7.88
CA LYS A 256 19.92 14.08 -8.56
C LYS A 256 21.04 13.27 -7.92
N GLU A 257 20.80 11.97 -7.74
CA GLU A 257 21.79 10.97 -7.36
C GLU A 257 21.57 9.71 -8.20
N SER A 258 22.64 8.95 -8.49
CA SER A 258 22.50 7.65 -9.16
C SER A 258 22.93 6.52 -8.21
N ILE A 259 22.07 5.52 -8.03
CA ILE A 259 22.31 4.39 -7.12
C ILE A 259 22.21 3.05 -7.85
N PHE A 260 22.85 2.02 -7.30
CA PHE A 260 22.60 0.65 -7.72
C PHE A 260 21.73 -0.10 -6.71
N THR A 261 20.80 -0.91 -7.19
CA THR A 261 20.16 -1.92 -6.35
C THR A 261 21.14 -3.05 -6.04
N PRO A 262 20.90 -3.82 -4.96
CA PRO A 262 21.54 -5.12 -4.78
C PRO A 262 21.27 -6.03 -5.99
N ILE A 263 22.18 -6.99 -6.22
CA ILE A 263 21.95 -8.05 -7.19
C ILE A 263 20.90 -9.00 -6.60
N SER A 264 19.82 -9.20 -7.34
CA SER A 264 18.77 -10.17 -7.05
C SER A 264 18.99 -11.45 -7.85
N THR A 265 18.76 -12.60 -7.21
CA THR A 265 18.87 -13.93 -7.82
C THR A 265 17.54 -14.66 -7.69
N THR A 266 17.01 -15.15 -8.80
CA THR A 266 15.84 -16.02 -8.83
C THR A 266 16.14 -17.29 -9.62
N GLU A 267 15.42 -18.36 -9.33
CA GLU A 267 15.46 -19.63 -10.05
C GLU A 267 14.08 -19.90 -10.64
N ASP A 268 14.05 -20.15 -11.94
CA ASP A 268 12.90 -20.64 -12.68
C ASP A 268 13.17 -22.10 -13.05
N VAL A 269 12.24 -22.98 -12.72
CA VAL A 269 12.32 -24.39 -13.06
C VAL A 269 11.19 -24.74 -13.98
N ILE A 270 11.55 -25.16 -15.18
CA ILE A 270 10.62 -25.60 -16.20
C ILE A 270 10.56 -27.12 -16.14
N SER A 271 9.42 -27.68 -15.76
CA SER A 271 9.20 -29.12 -15.75
C SER A 271 8.42 -29.55 -16.99
N LEU A 272 8.93 -30.57 -17.70
CA LEU A 272 8.34 -31.11 -18.91
C LEU A 272 7.69 -32.47 -18.64
N SER A 273 6.40 -32.61 -18.91
CA SER A 273 5.71 -33.91 -18.92
C SER A 273 5.46 -34.37 -20.36
N LYS A 274 5.93 -35.57 -20.74
CA LYS A 274 5.72 -36.16 -22.09
C LYS A 274 4.63 -37.25 -22.06
N ILE A 275 3.67 -37.21 -22.99
CA ILE A 275 2.66 -38.28 -23.19
C ILE A 275 2.98 -39.09 -24.45
N VAL A 276 3.27 -40.40 -24.32
CA VAL A 276 3.59 -41.31 -25.45
C VAL A 276 2.32 -41.97 -25.99
N ASN A 277 2.11 -41.97 -27.31
CA ASN A 277 1.03 -42.71 -28.01
C ASN A 277 -0.43 -42.39 -27.61
N GLY A 278 -0.75 -41.15 -27.20
CA GLY A 278 -2.15 -40.74 -26.98
C GLY A 278 -2.88 -41.41 -25.80
N GLN A 279 -2.22 -42.35 -25.11
CA GLN A 279 -2.70 -43.00 -23.89
C GLN A 279 -1.59 -43.00 -22.84
N LEU A 280 -1.95 -42.77 -21.57
CA LEU A 280 -1.05 -43.07 -20.45
C LEU A 280 -0.95 -44.59 -20.36
N SER A 281 0.09 -45.18 -20.94
CA SER A 281 0.40 -46.60 -20.74
C SER A 281 1.57 -46.75 -19.77
N SER A 282 1.64 -47.87 -19.04
CA SER A 282 2.74 -48.21 -18.13
C SER A 282 4.12 -48.33 -18.81
N GLN A 283 4.16 -48.32 -20.15
CA GLN A 283 5.39 -48.25 -20.95
C GLN A 283 5.75 -46.82 -21.39
N SER A 284 4.98 -45.81 -20.99
CA SER A 284 5.37 -44.41 -21.15
C SER A 284 6.33 -44.07 -20.00
N PRO A 285 7.65 -44.01 -20.22
CA PRO A 285 8.53 -43.45 -19.21
C PRO A 285 8.08 -42.00 -18.95
N GLN A 286 7.61 -41.72 -17.74
CA GLN A 286 7.32 -40.37 -17.27
C GLN A 286 8.66 -39.62 -17.11
N TYR A 287 9.28 -39.26 -18.23
CA TYR A 287 10.50 -38.47 -18.24
C TYR A 287 10.13 -37.02 -17.93
N PHE A 288 10.12 -36.68 -16.65
CA PHE A 288 10.20 -35.30 -16.21
C PHE A 288 11.62 -34.79 -16.47
N THR A 289 11.82 -34.00 -17.52
CA THR A 289 13.07 -33.27 -17.70
C THR A 289 12.89 -31.87 -17.12
N ASN A 290 13.62 -31.57 -16.04
CA ASN A 290 13.65 -30.25 -15.45
C ASN A 290 14.75 -29.42 -16.10
N LYS A 291 14.41 -28.22 -16.55
CA LYS A 291 15.37 -27.18 -16.92
C LYS A 291 15.40 -26.13 -15.82
N PHE A 292 16.58 -25.84 -15.30
CA PHE A 292 16.79 -24.79 -14.31
C PHE A 292 17.37 -23.56 -15.02
N ASN A 293 16.74 -22.40 -14.80
CA ASN A 293 17.27 -21.12 -15.23
C ASN A 293 17.49 -20.26 -13.99
N TYR A 294 18.67 -19.68 -13.88
CA TYR A 294 19.04 -18.75 -12.82
C TYR A 294 19.09 -17.35 -13.40
N ASN A 295 18.23 -16.48 -12.88
CA ASN A 295 18.11 -15.10 -13.33
C ASN A 295 18.81 -14.18 -12.34
N TYR A 296 19.77 -13.40 -12.84
CA TYR A 296 20.51 -12.39 -12.08
C TYR A 296 20.13 -11.01 -12.59
N SER A 297 19.70 -10.13 -11.70
CA SER A 297 19.29 -8.78 -12.06
C SER A 297 19.78 -7.73 -11.09
N TYR A 298 20.00 -6.52 -11.60
CA TYR A 298 20.15 -5.31 -10.79
C TYR A 298 19.63 -4.11 -11.60
N SER A 299 19.49 -2.97 -10.94
CA SER A 299 19.13 -1.73 -11.61
C SER A 299 20.03 -0.58 -11.19
N LYS A 300 20.25 0.35 -12.11
CA LYS A 300 20.77 1.69 -11.83
C LYS A 300 19.56 2.63 -11.80
N ILE A 301 19.40 3.38 -10.72
CA ILE A 301 18.27 4.29 -10.55
C ILE A 301 18.80 5.71 -10.43
N GLU A 302 18.33 6.59 -11.32
CA GLU A 302 18.49 8.03 -11.21
C GLU A 302 17.36 8.60 -10.34
N GLN A 303 17.64 8.76 -9.05
CA GLN A 303 16.67 9.20 -8.05
C GLN A 303 16.80 10.70 -7.74
N TRP A 304 15.73 11.27 -7.18
CA TRP A 304 15.67 12.68 -6.80
C TRP A 304 15.37 12.85 -5.32
N THR A 305 16.31 13.42 -4.57
CA THR A 305 16.13 13.76 -3.15
C THR A 305 15.76 15.23 -3.01
N LEU A 306 14.80 15.55 -2.13
CA LEU A 306 14.33 16.92 -1.94
C LEU A 306 15.45 17.79 -1.37
N SER A 307 15.71 18.95 -1.97
CA SER A 307 16.76 19.88 -1.55
C SER A 307 16.18 21.17 -0.96
N ALA A 308 15.04 21.64 -1.46
CA ALA A 308 14.33 22.79 -0.91
C ALA A 308 12.83 22.79 -1.23
N ILE A 309 12.06 23.48 -0.38
CA ILE A 309 10.69 23.92 -0.66
C ILE A 309 10.63 25.44 -0.52
N THR A 310 10.16 26.14 -1.54
CA THR A 310 9.97 27.60 -1.51
C THR A 310 8.49 27.92 -1.54
N PHE A 311 8.04 28.83 -0.68
CA PHE A 311 6.66 29.27 -0.57
C PHE A 311 6.60 30.78 -0.28
N GLU A 312 5.39 31.36 -0.26
CA GLU A 312 5.22 32.82 -0.15
C GLU A 312 5.91 33.43 1.09
N GLY A 313 5.90 32.70 2.21
CA GLY A 313 6.45 33.13 3.49
C GLY A 313 7.93 32.86 3.70
N GLY A 314 8.58 32.06 2.85
CA GLY A 314 9.98 31.68 3.05
C GLY A 314 10.40 30.41 2.32
N LYS A 315 11.38 29.71 2.90
CA LYS A 315 12.00 28.52 2.33
C LYS A 315 12.28 27.47 3.40
N VAL A 316 12.13 26.20 3.05
CA VAL A 316 12.62 25.04 3.81
C VAL A 316 13.77 24.41 3.03
N GLU A 317 14.90 24.16 3.67
CA GLU A 317 16.10 23.56 3.07
C GLU A 317 16.41 22.21 3.72
N PHE A 318 16.77 21.24 2.89
CA PHE A 318 17.07 19.87 3.31
C PHE A 318 18.57 19.62 3.14
N GLY A 319 19.31 19.65 4.25
CA GLY A 319 20.73 19.35 4.28
C GLY A 319 20.96 17.85 4.37
N THR A 320 22.03 17.35 3.74
CA THR A 320 22.34 15.91 3.69
C THR A 320 23.76 15.59 4.16
N THR A 321 24.02 14.33 4.48
CA THR A 321 25.34 13.76 4.74
C THR A 321 25.45 12.37 4.12
N ASP A 322 26.66 11.80 4.04
CA ASP A 322 26.90 10.48 3.44
C ASP A 322 26.22 9.34 4.23
N ARG A 323 25.77 8.31 3.52
CA ARG A 323 25.35 7.01 4.07
C ARG A 323 26.21 5.87 3.50
N GLU A 324 26.23 4.75 4.21
CA GLU A 324 27.12 3.61 3.94
C GLU A 324 26.38 2.39 3.38
N ASP A 325 25.06 2.35 3.52
CA ASP A 325 24.25 1.17 3.24
C ASP A 325 23.75 1.06 1.80
N ILE A 326 24.00 2.06 0.95
CA ILE A 326 23.62 2.04 -0.48
C ILE A 326 24.82 2.38 -1.34
N GLU A 327 25.01 1.61 -2.40
CA GLU A 327 26.07 1.82 -3.38
C GLU A 327 25.70 2.92 -4.38
N SER A 328 26.61 3.88 -4.53
CA SER A 328 26.54 4.93 -5.55
C SER A 328 26.92 4.38 -6.92
N ALA A 329 26.15 4.72 -7.94
CA ALA A 329 26.52 4.48 -9.34
C ALA A 329 27.47 5.56 -9.90
N GLU A 330 27.79 6.58 -9.10
CA GLU A 330 28.76 7.62 -9.44
C GLU A 330 30.10 7.35 -8.74
N THR A 331 31.18 7.25 -9.53
CA THR A 331 32.54 6.96 -9.04
C THR A 331 33.00 8.01 -8.03
N GLY A 332 33.50 7.56 -6.87
CA GLY A 332 34.06 8.43 -5.83
C GLY A 332 33.04 9.21 -5.00
N LYS A 333 31.74 8.96 -5.17
CA LYS A 333 30.66 9.58 -4.38
C LYS A 333 29.98 8.57 -3.46
N LYS A 334 29.45 9.07 -2.35
CA LYS A 334 28.53 8.33 -1.48
C LYS A 334 27.12 8.90 -1.62
N VAL A 335 26.14 8.00 -1.56
CA VAL A 335 24.73 8.35 -1.52
C VAL A 335 24.45 9.16 -0.25
N GLN A 336 23.47 10.05 -0.31
CA GLN A 336 23.14 10.97 0.77
C GLN A 336 21.96 10.49 1.62
N LYS A 337 22.01 10.75 2.93
CA LYS A 337 20.89 10.69 3.88
C LYS A 337 20.55 12.09 4.37
N LEU A 338 19.30 12.33 4.76
CA LEU A 338 18.90 13.62 5.33
C LEU A 338 19.66 13.85 6.65
N SER A 339 20.10 15.07 6.90
CA SER A 339 20.84 15.43 8.13
C SER A 339 20.23 16.62 8.85
N SER A 340 19.61 17.55 8.11
CA SER A 340 18.94 18.70 8.69
C SER A 340 17.79 19.22 7.84
N ILE A 341 16.80 19.82 8.50
CA ILE A 341 15.70 20.58 7.89
C ILE A 341 15.75 21.99 8.46
N LYS A 342 15.95 23.00 7.60
CA LYS A 342 16.10 24.41 7.99
C LYS A 342 14.97 25.23 7.42
N VAL A 343 14.26 25.98 8.26
CA VAL A 343 13.20 26.91 7.85
C VAL A 343 13.71 28.32 7.97
N SER A 344 13.60 29.10 6.90
CA SER A 344 14.01 30.50 6.84
C SER A 344 12.90 31.39 6.27
N ASP A 345 12.83 32.63 6.74
CA ASP A 345 11.89 33.62 6.19
C ASP A 345 12.37 34.18 4.83
N THR A 346 11.57 35.07 4.24
CA THR A 346 11.91 35.71 2.95
C THR A 346 13.13 36.63 3.00
N ALA A 347 13.58 37.05 4.19
CA ALA A 347 14.78 37.85 4.37
C ALA A 347 16.04 36.97 4.60
N GLY A 348 15.88 35.65 4.66
CA GLY A 348 16.96 34.70 4.90
C GLY A 348 17.27 34.46 6.38
N ASN A 349 16.44 34.96 7.30
CA ASN A 349 16.63 34.70 8.73
C ASN A 349 16.23 33.26 9.04
N LEU A 350 17.11 32.55 9.73
CA LEU A 350 16.85 31.18 10.18
C LEU A 350 15.82 31.16 11.32
N ILE A 351 14.71 30.45 11.10
CA ILE A 351 13.58 30.35 12.02
C ILE A 351 13.59 29.04 12.80
N LYS A 352 13.96 27.94 12.15
CA LYS A 352 14.01 26.62 12.79
C LYS A 352 15.08 25.77 12.13
N THR A 353 15.83 25.01 12.92
CA THR A 353 16.70 23.93 12.42
C THR A 353 16.38 22.66 13.17
N THR A 354 15.98 21.63 12.44
CA THR A 354 15.80 20.28 12.95
C THR A 354 16.94 19.41 12.43
N MET A 355 17.55 18.61 13.31
CA MET A 355 18.66 17.71 13.04
C MET A 355 18.20 16.25 13.14
N LEU A 356 18.81 15.38 12.34
CA LEU A 356 18.57 13.94 12.35
C LEU A 356 19.88 13.19 12.63
N GLU A 357 19.86 12.24 13.57
CA GLU A 357 20.97 11.33 13.90
C GLU A 357 20.60 9.89 13.56
N TYR A 358 21.62 9.07 13.27
CA TYR A 358 21.43 7.73 12.71
C TYR A 358 22.33 6.70 13.40
N LYS A 359 21.92 5.43 13.31
CA LYS A 359 22.73 4.24 13.58
C LYS A 359 22.52 3.21 12.46
N TYR A 360 23.28 2.11 12.47
CA TYR A 360 23.11 1.03 11.51
C TYR A 360 22.71 -0.27 12.18
N LEU A 361 21.80 -1.00 11.54
CA LEU A 361 21.54 -2.41 11.83
C LEU A 361 22.50 -3.24 10.98
N LEU A 362 23.42 -3.95 11.66
CA LEU A 362 24.50 -4.66 10.99
C LEU A 362 24.04 -6.00 10.39
N SER A 363 24.61 -6.34 9.24
CA SER A 363 24.45 -7.65 8.63
C SER A 363 25.13 -8.77 9.42
N GLY A 364 24.54 -9.97 9.42
CA GLY A 364 25.03 -11.13 10.17
C GLY A 364 26.32 -11.77 9.66
N MET A 365 26.76 -11.48 8.43
CA MET A 365 28.02 -11.99 7.86
C MET A 365 29.09 -10.88 7.78
N ALA A 366 30.20 -11.07 8.49
CA ALA A 366 31.29 -10.11 8.65
C ALA A 366 32.28 -10.04 7.47
N ALA A 367 31.88 -10.38 6.24
CA ALA A 367 32.83 -10.58 5.14
C ALA A 367 33.01 -9.39 4.17
N THR A 368 32.13 -8.39 4.16
CA THR A 368 32.26 -7.23 3.24
C THR A 368 32.55 -5.94 3.99
N THR A 369 33.68 -5.31 3.68
CA THR A 369 34.16 -4.04 4.27
C THR A 369 33.35 -2.80 3.89
N ASN A 370 32.32 -2.93 3.03
CA ASN A 370 31.75 -1.79 2.30
C ASN A 370 30.40 -1.28 2.83
N GLY A 371 29.82 -1.89 3.87
CA GLY A 371 28.59 -1.41 4.54
C GLY A 371 27.26 -1.62 3.81
N TYR A 372 27.25 -1.98 2.52
CA TYR A 372 26.03 -2.06 1.68
C TYR A 372 24.97 -3.09 2.12
N ASP A 373 25.35 -4.08 2.94
CA ASP A 373 24.42 -5.07 3.49
C ASP A 373 23.79 -4.64 4.82
N ASP A 374 24.25 -3.54 5.41
CA ASP A 374 23.67 -2.94 6.61
C ASP A 374 22.39 -2.16 6.26
N ARG A 375 21.63 -1.74 7.28
CA ARG A 375 20.42 -0.92 7.11
C ARG A 375 20.47 0.33 7.98
N LEU A 376 20.29 1.50 7.38
CA LEU A 376 20.23 2.78 8.08
C LEU A 376 19.00 2.87 9.00
N LEU A 377 19.19 3.22 10.27
CA LEU A 377 18.13 3.45 11.26
C LEU A 377 18.16 4.89 11.78
N LEU A 378 17.01 5.56 11.79
CA LEU A 378 16.86 6.88 12.41
C LEU A 378 16.91 6.74 13.93
N SER A 379 17.84 7.40 14.62
CA SER A 379 18.01 7.26 16.08
C SER A 379 17.51 8.46 16.87
N LYS A 380 17.59 9.67 16.32
CA LYS A 380 17.15 10.89 17.00
C LYS A 380 16.70 11.97 16.02
N VAL A 381 15.70 12.74 16.42
CA VAL A 381 15.27 13.98 15.76
C VAL A 381 15.17 15.07 16.80
N TYR A 382 15.75 16.25 16.57
CA TYR A 382 15.73 17.33 17.55
C TYR A 382 15.92 18.70 16.90
N ASP A 383 15.41 19.73 17.57
CA ASP A 383 15.60 21.11 17.17
C ASP A 383 16.86 21.70 17.81
N VAL A 384 17.55 22.59 17.08
CA VAL A 384 18.74 23.29 17.55
C VAL A 384 18.59 24.81 17.43
N ALA A 385 19.08 25.51 18.46
CA ALA A 385 19.23 26.96 18.48
C ALA A 385 20.57 27.30 19.16
N GLY A 386 21.56 27.72 18.37
CA GLY A 386 22.94 27.85 18.85
C GLY A 386 23.49 26.49 19.33
N SER A 387 23.93 26.43 20.59
CA SER A 387 24.39 25.18 21.24
C SER A 387 23.27 24.40 21.96
N LYS A 388 22.05 24.95 22.04
CA LYS A 388 20.93 24.33 22.77
C LYS A 388 20.20 23.32 21.87
N LYS A 389 19.80 22.18 22.46
CA LYS A 389 18.93 21.17 21.84
C LYS A 389 17.56 21.17 22.52
N ASN A 390 16.51 20.97 21.74
CA ASN A 390 15.14 20.90 22.24
C ASN A 390 14.27 20.01 21.33
N ASN A 391 13.02 19.73 21.69
CA ASN A 391 12.12 18.86 20.92
C ASN A 391 12.78 17.52 20.54
N VAL A 392 13.45 16.88 21.51
CA VAL A 392 14.22 15.67 21.26
C VAL A 392 13.32 14.44 21.22
N TYR A 393 13.26 13.79 20.07
CA TYR A 393 12.69 12.45 19.89
C TYR A 393 13.82 11.44 19.79
N THR A 394 13.72 10.30 20.47
CA THR A 394 14.67 9.18 20.31
C THR A 394 13.94 7.91 19.93
N MET A 395 14.57 7.11 19.06
CA MET A 395 13.99 5.88 18.52
C MET A 395 14.86 4.68 18.85
N ASP A 396 14.24 3.68 19.45
CA ASP A 396 14.82 2.38 19.74
C ASP A 396 14.12 1.27 19.00
N TYR A 397 14.90 0.28 18.54
CA TYR A 397 14.46 -0.76 17.63
C TYR A 397 14.69 -2.13 18.24
N ASN A 398 13.95 -3.12 17.75
CA ASN A 398 14.20 -4.53 18.00
C ASN A 398 15.50 -4.94 17.28
N MET A 399 16.61 -4.83 18.00
CA MET A 399 17.95 -5.09 17.46
C MET A 399 18.19 -6.60 17.26
N GLY A 400 19.02 -6.92 16.28
CA GLY A 400 19.41 -8.28 15.92
C GLY A 400 20.38 -8.24 14.75
N LYS A 401 20.53 -9.37 14.05
CA LYS A 401 21.31 -9.45 12.80
C LYS A 401 20.37 -9.89 11.69
N LEU A 402 20.20 -9.04 10.68
CA LEU A 402 19.56 -9.45 9.43
C LEU A 402 20.62 -10.00 8.49
N PRO A 403 20.26 -10.91 7.58
CA PRO A 403 21.21 -11.37 6.57
C PRO A 403 21.49 -10.28 5.53
N PRO A 404 22.51 -10.49 4.67
CA PRO A 404 22.75 -9.65 3.49
C PRO A 404 21.46 -9.42 2.69
N LYS A 405 21.33 -8.26 2.03
CA LYS A 405 20.08 -7.88 1.32
C LYS A 405 19.72 -8.82 0.15
N ARG A 406 20.72 -9.57 -0.34
CA ARG A 406 20.62 -10.59 -1.39
C ARG A 406 20.39 -12.02 -0.86
N SER A 407 20.17 -12.19 0.45
CA SER A 407 20.02 -13.51 1.04
C SER A 407 18.71 -14.18 0.59
N LEU A 408 18.82 -15.49 0.36
CA LEU A 408 17.70 -16.35 -0.03
C LEU A 408 16.92 -16.92 1.16
N SER A 409 17.40 -16.67 2.39
CA SER A 409 16.80 -17.07 3.67
C SER A 409 15.56 -16.21 4.00
N VAL A 410 14.58 -16.25 3.11
CA VAL A 410 13.34 -15.50 3.22
C VAL A 410 12.13 -16.41 3.17
N ASP A 411 11.09 -16.02 3.91
CA ASP A 411 9.76 -16.60 3.80
C ASP A 411 9.09 -16.23 2.46
N ALA A 412 7.83 -16.61 2.31
CA ALA A 412 7.06 -16.33 1.10
C ALA A 412 6.71 -14.85 0.85
N TRP A 413 6.98 -13.96 1.80
CA TRP A 413 6.71 -12.52 1.67
C TRP A 413 7.99 -11.67 1.72
N GLY A 414 9.16 -12.32 1.75
CA GLY A 414 10.47 -11.68 1.75
C GLY A 414 11.01 -11.35 3.15
N PHE A 415 10.36 -11.78 4.23
CA PHE A 415 10.83 -11.60 5.61
C PHE A 415 11.87 -12.65 5.98
N TYR A 416 12.77 -12.31 6.89
CA TYR A 416 13.84 -13.21 7.31
C TYR A 416 13.28 -14.42 8.07
N ASN A 417 13.58 -15.63 7.60
CA ASN A 417 13.13 -16.87 8.24
C ASN A 417 14.26 -17.76 8.79
N GLY A 418 15.52 -17.43 8.51
CA GLY A 418 16.67 -18.18 9.00
C GLY A 418 16.93 -19.53 8.30
N ALA A 419 16.18 -19.86 7.24
CA ALA A 419 16.37 -21.11 6.49
C ALA A 419 17.68 -21.09 5.68
N SER A 420 18.44 -22.19 5.71
CA SER A 420 19.69 -22.33 4.93
C SER A 420 19.45 -23.13 3.64
N PRO A 421 20.13 -22.80 2.53
CA PRO A 421 20.12 -23.65 1.33
C PRO A 421 20.64 -25.05 1.62
N MET A 422 20.00 -26.09 1.06
CA MET A 422 20.49 -27.47 1.14
C MET A 422 21.84 -27.60 0.41
N THR A 423 22.78 -28.29 1.04
CA THR A 423 24.22 -28.27 0.73
C THR A 423 24.67 -29.12 -0.46
N ALA A 424 23.80 -29.92 -1.08
CA ALA A 424 24.19 -30.84 -2.16
C ALA A 424 23.78 -30.38 -3.57
N SER A 425 22.85 -29.45 -3.71
CA SER A 425 22.44 -28.77 -4.95
C SER A 425 21.59 -27.56 -4.55
N LEU A 426 22.06 -26.31 -4.75
CA LEU A 426 21.30 -25.11 -4.38
C LEU A 426 20.05 -24.97 -5.26
N LYS A 427 18.96 -25.65 -4.88
CA LYS A 427 17.62 -25.43 -5.42
C LYS A 427 16.97 -24.27 -4.65
N ILE A 428 16.69 -23.17 -5.33
CA ILE A 428 16.19 -21.91 -4.70
C ILE A 428 14.65 -21.87 -4.69
N SER A 429 14.01 -22.57 -5.64
CA SER A 429 12.57 -22.74 -5.69
C SER A 429 12.02 -23.31 -4.38
N PRO A 430 10.81 -22.92 -3.94
CA PRO A 430 10.20 -23.49 -2.75
C PRO A 430 9.94 -24.98 -2.95
N SER A 431 9.79 -25.70 -1.84
CA SER A 431 9.22 -27.04 -1.91
C SER A 431 7.73 -26.95 -2.25
N ILE A 432 7.30 -27.51 -3.38
CA ILE A 432 5.89 -27.47 -3.86
C ILE A 432 5.33 -28.90 -3.96
N TYR A 433 4.05 -29.04 -3.62
CA TYR A 433 3.21 -30.21 -3.87
C TYR A 433 2.10 -29.86 -4.86
N TRP A 434 1.83 -30.72 -5.83
CA TRP A 434 0.73 -30.55 -6.78
C TRP A 434 -0.11 -31.83 -6.90
N SER A 435 -1.44 -31.71 -6.82
CA SER A 435 -2.38 -32.85 -6.90
C SER A 435 -3.55 -32.69 -7.88
N GLU A 436 -3.58 -31.66 -8.71
CA GLU A 436 -4.69 -31.48 -9.66
C GLU A 436 -4.40 -32.18 -10.99
N SER A 437 -4.97 -33.37 -11.18
CA SER A 437 -4.84 -34.07 -12.45
C SER A 437 -5.44 -33.29 -13.62
N ILE A 438 -4.68 -33.12 -14.71
CA ILE A 438 -5.19 -32.64 -16.02
C ILE A 438 -6.00 -33.76 -16.73
N LYS A 439 -6.32 -34.88 -16.04
CA LYS A 439 -7.34 -35.85 -16.44
C LYS A 439 -8.34 -36.11 -15.29
N PRO A 440 -9.65 -36.29 -15.57
CA PRO A 440 -10.64 -36.63 -14.54
C PRO A 440 -10.45 -37.99 -13.82
N SER A 441 -9.43 -38.81 -14.11
CA SER A 441 -9.45 -40.21 -13.68
C SER A 441 -8.13 -40.84 -13.20
N SER A 442 -7.03 -40.10 -12.98
CA SER A 442 -5.87 -40.69 -12.29
C SER A 442 -4.94 -39.62 -11.74
N LYS A 443 -4.72 -39.64 -10.42
CA LYS A 443 -3.91 -38.70 -9.65
C LYS A 443 -2.43 -39.13 -9.70
N THR A 444 -1.55 -38.27 -10.20
CA THR A 444 -0.10 -38.37 -9.99
C THR A 444 0.35 -37.09 -9.31
N SER A 445 0.86 -37.20 -8.08
CA SER A 445 1.38 -36.09 -7.29
C SER A 445 2.87 -35.89 -7.57
N LEU A 446 3.29 -34.65 -7.82
CA LEU A 446 4.71 -34.28 -7.98
C LEU A 446 5.18 -33.56 -6.71
N PHE A 447 6.19 -34.13 -6.04
CA PHE A 447 6.91 -33.50 -4.94
C PHE A 447 8.25 -32.95 -5.46
N LYS A 448 8.57 -31.70 -5.13
CA LYS A 448 9.85 -31.09 -5.47
C LYS A 448 10.53 -30.57 -4.20
N GLU A 449 11.73 -31.07 -3.90
CA GLU A 449 12.60 -30.52 -2.85
C GLU A 449 13.07 -29.11 -3.19
N GLY A 450 12.93 -28.17 -2.25
CA GLY A 450 13.28 -26.76 -2.39
C GLY A 450 13.42 -26.03 -1.04
N MET A 451 13.63 -24.71 -1.08
CA MET A 451 13.83 -23.87 0.11
C MET A 451 12.62 -23.87 1.05
N ASP A 452 12.88 -23.83 2.37
CA ASP A 452 11.86 -23.54 3.38
C ASP A 452 11.44 -22.06 3.29
N ARG A 453 10.15 -21.82 3.06
CA ARG A 453 9.51 -20.50 2.99
C ARG A 453 8.59 -20.22 4.17
N SER A 454 8.73 -20.98 5.26
CA SER A 454 7.96 -20.79 6.50
C SER A 454 8.24 -19.43 7.14
N PHE A 455 7.22 -18.87 7.79
CA PHE A 455 7.32 -17.61 8.52
C PHE A 455 7.94 -17.83 9.91
N ASN A 456 8.82 -16.93 10.32
CA ASN A 456 9.40 -16.92 11.66
C ASN A 456 9.13 -15.58 12.37
N GLU A 457 8.20 -15.59 13.34
CA GLU A 457 7.77 -14.38 14.02
C GLU A 457 8.91 -13.65 14.75
N ALA A 458 9.80 -14.38 15.42
CA ALA A 458 10.88 -13.78 16.20
C ALA A 458 11.91 -13.08 15.30
N LEU A 459 12.26 -13.71 14.18
CA LEU A 459 13.20 -13.14 13.21
C LEU A 459 12.59 -11.96 12.44
N CYS A 460 11.28 -12.01 12.16
CA CYS A 460 10.57 -10.93 11.47
C CYS A 460 10.52 -9.62 12.28
N LYS A 461 10.64 -9.69 13.61
CA LYS A 461 10.69 -8.49 14.50
C LYS A 461 11.99 -7.71 14.38
N ILE A 462 13.07 -8.28 13.87
CA ILE A 462 14.37 -7.61 13.79
C ILE A 462 14.28 -6.37 12.88
N GLY A 463 14.74 -5.22 13.38
CA GLY A 463 14.72 -3.94 12.65
C GLY A 463 13.44 -3.12 12.82
N THR A 464 12.42 -3.66 13.50
CA THR A 464 11.18 -2.91 13.79
C THR A 464 11.36 -1.88 14.92
N LEU A 465 10.66 -0.76 14.83
CA LEU A 465 10.67 0.27 15.87
C LEU A 465 9.97 -0.25 17.13
N ARG A 466 10.72 -0.31 18.24
CA ARG A 466 10.24 -0.80 19.53
C ARG A 466 9.70 0.33 20.39
N THR A 467 10.44 1.44 20.51
CA THR A 467 10.07 2.53 21.42
C THR A 467 10.40 3.89 20.81
N ILE A 468 9.50 4.85 21.00
CA ILE A 468 9.76 6.28 20.77
C ILE A 468 9.72 6.98 22.11
N THR A 469 10.76 7.74 22.43
CA THR A 469 10.74 8.72 23.52
C THR A 469 10.43 10.09 22.95
N TYR A 470 9.44 10.76 23.51
CA TYR A 470 8.98 12.09 23.10
C TYR A 470 9.77 13.18 23.81
N PRO A 471 9.70 14.44 23.34
CA PRO A 471 10.33 15.58 24.01
C PRO A 471 9.92 15.75 25.48
N THR A 472 8.73 15.25 25.85
CA THR A 472 8.21 15.21 27.22
C THR A 472 8.90 14.19 28.12
N GLY A 473 9.77 13.33 27.59
CA GLY A 473 10.36 12.21 28.32
C GLY A 473 9.44 10.99 28.42
N GLY A 474 8.15 11.14 28.12
CA GLY A 474 7.22 10.02 27.94
C GLY A 474 7.64 9.13 26.78
N THR A 475 7.21 7.88 26.81
CA THR A 475 7.54 6.86 25.82
C THR A 475 6.28 6.20 25.26
N THR A 476 6.34 5.79 24.00
CA THR A 476 5.39 4.84 23.41
C THR A 476 6.18 3.61 23.00
N THR A 477 5.79 2.45 23.52
CA THR A 477 6.36 1.14 23.19
C THR A 477 5.37 0.32 22.38
N PHE A 478 5.86 -0.29 21.30
CA PHE A 478 5.10 -1.10 20.37
C PHE A 478 5.51 -2.56 20.52
N GLU A 479 4.53 -3.42 20.81
CA GLU A 479 4.70 -4.86 20.80
C GLU A 479 4.07 -5.43 19.53
N TYR A 480 4.83 -6.25 18.81
CA TYR A 480 4.43 -6.85 17.54
C TYR A 480 4.17 -8.34 17.70
N GLU A 481 3.30 -8.89 16.86
CA GLU A 481 3.09 -10.33 16.66
C GLU A 481 2.85 -10.63 15.17
N GLY A 482 2.99 -11.90 14.76
CA GLY A 482 2.69 -12.31 13.40
C GLY A 482 1.19 -12.31 13.12
N HIS A 483 0.79 -12.12 11.87
CA HIS A 483 -0.61 -12.33 11.48
C HIS A 483 -0.98 -13.81 11.66
N ARG A 484 -2.19 -14.06 12.17
CA ARG A 484 -2.70 -15.37 12.58
C ARG A 484 -3.90 -15.74 11.71
N PHE A 485 -3.84 -16.88 11.02
CA PHE A 485 -4.86 -17.34 10.09
C PHE A 485 -5.47 -18.68 10.53
N GLU A 486 -6.78 -18.87 10.33
CA GLU A 486 -7.49 -20.13 10.61
C GLU A 486 -7.18 -21.22 9.57
N THR A 487 -6.82 -20.80 8.35
CA THR A 487 -6.42 -21.68 7.25
C THR A 487 -4.99 -21.40 6.85
N LEU A 488 -4.29 -22.41 6.36
CA LEU A 488 -2.95 -22.28 5.80
C LEU A 488 -2.89 -21.13 4.78
N PRO A 489 -2.13 -20.06 5.03
CA PRO A 489 -2.04 -18.92 4.12
C PRO A 489 -1.31 -19.31 2.82
N MET A 490 -0.57 -20.41 2.84
CA MET A 490 0.16 -20.98 1.72
C MET A 490 0.10 -22.50 1.78
N MET A 491 0.04 -23.18 0.63
CA MET A 491 0.17 -24.64 0.59
C MET A 491 1.53 -25.01 1.22
N PRO A 492 1.57 -25.84 2.28
CA PRO A 492 2.82 -26.25 2.87
C PRO A 492 3.62 -27.09 1.86
N PRO A 493 4.94 -27.17 2.02
CA PRO A 493 5.66 -28.38 1.63
C PRO A 493 4.99 -29.55 2.36
N LEU A 494 4.16 -30.31 1.67
CA LEU A 494 3.74 -31.61 2.17
C LEU A 494 4.99 -32.49 2.13
N ARG A 495 5.58 -32.80 3.29
CA ARG A 495 6.57 -33.90 3.37
C ARG A 495 5.78 -35.20 3.36
N GLU A 496 5.67 -35.82 2.20
CA GLU A 496 5.14 -37.17 2.06
C GLU A 496 6.25 -38.14 1.64
N GLY A 497 6.34 -39.29 2.29
CA GLY A 497 6.95 -40.47 1.71
C GLY A 497 5.87 -41.22 0.92
N THR A 498 6.02 -41.33 -0.40
CA THR A 498 5.14 -42.14 -1.25
C THR A 498 5.87 -43.40 -1.69
N LEU A 499 5.20 -44.56 -1.63
CA LEU A 499 5.68 -45.82 -2.21
C LEU A 499 4.78 -46.20 -3.39
N ASN A 500 5.33 -46.25 -4.61
CA ASN A 500 4.63 -46.71 -5.81
C ASN A 500 5.17 -48.08 -6.23
N LEU A 501 4.27 -48.99 -6.62
CA LEU A 501 4.59 -50.35 -7.05
C LEU A 501 4.28 -50.47 -8.54
N VAL A 502 5.32 -50.56 -9.39
CA VAL A 502 5.18 -50.93 -10.80
C VAL A 502 6.26 -51.96 -11.10
N ASP A 503 5.86 -53.22 -11.23
CA ASP A 503 6.77 -54.28 -11.69
C ASP A 503 6.06 -55.15 -12.74
N ASN A 504 6.66 -55.26 -13.92
CA ASN A 504 6.19 -56.09 -15.04
C ASN A 504 7.21 -57.18 -15.40
N GLY A 505 8.16 -57.49 -14.51
CA GLY A 505 9.26 -58.39 -14.81
C GLY A 505 9.52 -59.47 -13.77
N MET A 506 8.58 -60.40 -13.55
CA MET A 506 8.91 -61.66 -12.87
C MET A 506 8.46 -62.90 -13.66
N PRO A 507 9.34 -63.91 -13.84
CA PRO A 507 8.91 -65.23 -14.29
C PRO A 507 7.97 -65.89 -13.25
N PRO A 508 7.08 -66.80 -13.67
CA PRO A 508 6.04 -67.36 -12.80
C PRO A 508 6.64 -68.05 -11.55
N VAL A 509 6.21 -67.61 -10.37
CA VAL A 509 6.65 -68.16 -9.08
C VAL A 509 5.91 -69.48 -8.79
N ALA A 510 6.65 -70.49 -8.34
CA ALA A 510 6.11 -71.79 -7.95
C ALA A 510 5.24 -71.70 -6.67
N PRO A 511 4.24 -72.58 -6.47
CA PRO A 511 3.31 -72.48 -5.34
C PRO A 511 3.99 -72.77 -3.99
N GLY A 512 3.92 -71.80 -3.07
CA GLY A 512 4.50 -71.87 -1.72
C GLY A 512 5.36 -70.63 -1.45
N ALA A 513 4.74 -69.58 -0.88
CA ALA A 513 5.19 -68.18 -0.78
C ALA A 513 6.70 -67.90 -0.72
N PRO A 514 7.11 -66.72 -1.23
CA PRO A 514 7.46 -65.70 -0.24
C PRO A 514 6.82 -64.33 -0.54
N VAL A 515 6.46 -63.65 0.53
CA VAL A 515 5.95 -62.27 0.56
C VAL A 515 6.92 -61.31 -0.16
N LEU A 516 6.44 -60.45 -1.05
CA LEU A 516 7.23 -59.36 -1.61
C LEU A 516 7.23 -58.18 -0.64
N MET A 517 8.40 -57.81 -0.12
CA MET A 517 8.57 -56.64 0.75
C MET A 517 9.19 -55.48 0.01
N TYR A 518 8.49 -54.34 0.03
CA TYR A 518 8.97 -53.06 -0.45
C TYR A 518 9.24 -52.15 0.74
N ILE A 519 10.39 -51.48 0.72
CA ILE A 519 10.83 -50.60 1.78
C ILE A 519 10.89 -49.19 1.21
N GLY A 520 10.08 -48.29 1.74
CA GLY A 520 10.08 -46.89 1.36
C GLY A 520 11.30 -46.15 1.88
N GLU A 521 11.62 -45.04 1.21
CA GLU A 521 12.67 -44.14 1.66
C GLU A 521 12.37 -43.62 3.07
N PRO A 522 13.39 -43.54 3.94
CA PRO A 522 13.21 -42.96 5.25
C PRO A 522 12.84 -41.49 5.18
N PHE A 523 11.90 -41.06 6.04
CA PHE A 523 11.50 -39.67 6.20
C PHE A 523 11.71 -39.19 7.64
N GLU A 524 12.06 -37.92 7.80
CA GLU A 524 12.28 -37.30 9.11
C GLU A 524 11.01 -36.63 9.64
N VAL A 525 10.69 -36.92 10.90
CA VAL A 525 9.69 -36.19 11.68
C VAL A 525 10.43 -35.27 12.66
N ASP A 526 10.42 -33.97 12.36
CA ASP A 526 11.06 -32.90 13.15
C ASP A 526 10.07 -32.15 14.07
N ASP A 527 8.76 -32.30 13.82
CA ASP A 527 7.70 -31.79 14.69
C ASP A 527 7.46 -32.67 15.93
N ALA A 528 7.09 -32.02 17.04
CA ALA A 528 6.60 -32.72 18.22
C ALA A 528 5.13 -33.11 17.97
N ASN A 529 4.87 -34.39 17.72
CA ASN A 529 3.55 -35.03 17.60
C ASN A 529 2.77 -34.84 16.28
N PRO A 530 3.32 -34.98 15.05
CA PRO A 530 2.47 -35.03 13.86
C PRO A 530 1.50 -36.22 13.90
N LYS A 531 0.26 -35.98 13.48
CA LYS A 531 -0.64 -37.03 12.99
C LYS A 531 -0.20 -37.34 11.57
N ILE A 532 -0.08 -38.61 11.25
CA ILE A 532 0.07 -39.07 9.89
C ILE A 532 -1.17 -39.85 9.50
N ILE A 533 -1.62 -39.65 8.26
CA ILE A 533 -2.65 -40.49 7.67
C ILE A 533 -1.95 -41.45 6.73
N ILE A 534 -2.08 -42.74 6.99
CA ILE A 534 -1.63 -43.80 6.09
C ILE A 534 -2.81 -44.16 5.20
N ARG A 535 -2.79 -43.67 3.96
CA ARG A 535 -3.77 -43.99 2.92
C ARG A 535 -3.29 -45.16 2.10
N ARG A 536 -4.20 -46.06 1.76
CA ARG A 536 -3.96 -47.20 0.87
C ARG A 536 -4.94 -47.11 -0.29
N ARG A 537 -4.45 -47.17 -1.51
CA ARG A 537 -5.26 -47.12 -2.73
C ARG A 537 -4.77 -48.17 -3.72
N HIS A 538 -5.68 -48.67 -4.55
CA HIS A 538 -5.39 -49.53 -5.70
C HIS A 538 -6.16 -49.08 -6.96
N ASP A 539 -5.69 -49.45 -8.16
CA ASP A 539 -6.18 -48.95 -9.46
C ASP A 539 -7.66 -49.29 -9.77
N GLU A 540 -8.26 -48.49 -10.68
CA GLU A 540 -9.47 -48.80 -11.43
C GLU A 540 -9.15 -49.08 -12.93
N PRO A 541 -9.89 -50.00 -13.62
CA PRO A 541 -11.05 -50.74 -13.14
C PRO A 541 -10.70 -51.78 -12.07
N HIS A 542 -11.68 -52.08 -11.22
CA HIS A 542 -11.48 -52.89 -10.02
C HIS A 542 -10.81 -54.24 -10.37
N PRO A 543 -9.73 -54.65 -9.68
CA PRO A 543 -8.94 -55.84 -10.00
C PRO A 543 -9.72 -57.17 -9.94
N SER A 544 -10.95 -57.16 -9.41
CA SER A 544 -11.89 -58.30 -9.43
C SER A 544 -12.21 -58.82 -10.82
N GLU A 545 -12.01 -58.04 -11.88
CA GLU A 545 -12.25 -58.49 -13.26
C GLU A 545 -11.07 -59.27 -13.86
N HIS A 546 -9.91 -59.28 -13.19
CA HIS A 546 -8.64 -59.70 -13.80
C HIS A 546 -7.72 -60.57 -12.93
N LEU A 547 -8.10 -60.92 -11.69
CA LEU A 547 -7.32 -61.78 -10.80
C LEU A 547 -7.99 -63.14 -10.57
N ALA A 548 -7.24 -64.24 -10.75
CA ALA A 548 -7.70 -65.61 -10.49
C ALA A 548 -7.71 -66.00 -8.98
N SER A 549 -7.10 -65.19 -8.11
CA SER A 549 -7.04 -65.38 -6.65
C SER A 549 -6.84 -64.04 -5.92
N SER A 550 -7.34 -63.96 -4.69
CA SER A 550 -7.17 -62.83 -3.76
C SER A 550 -5.69 -62.49 -3.51
N LEU A 551 -5.32 -61.23 -3.76
CA LEU A 551 -4.00 -60.67 -3.45
C LEU A 551 -4.14 -59.84 -2.18
N THR A 552 -3.37 -60.20 -1.15
CA THR A 552 -3.40 -59.49 0.13
C THR A 552 -2.14 -58.68 0.35
N TYR A 553 -2.26 -57.56 1.04
CA TYR A 553 -1.11 -56.73 1.41
C TYR A 553 -1.23 -56.18 2.83
N THR A 554 -0.07 -55.97 3.44
CA THR A 554 0.07 -55.27 4.72
C THR A 554 1.02 -54.11 4.58
N THR A 555 0.71 -53.01 5.27
CA THR A 555 1.61 -51.88 5.38
C THR A 555 2.15 -51.82 6.79
N GLN A 556 3.46 -51.66 6.95
CA GLN A 556 4.07 -51.39 8.24
C GLN A 556 4.66 -49.99 8.26
N LEU A 557 4.55 -49.33 9.41
CA LEU A 557 5.26 -48.11 9.72
C LEU A 557 6.36 -48.46 10.71
N GLU A 558 7.59 -48.08 10.40
CA GLU A 558 8.76 -48.42 11.21
C GLU A 558 9.53 -47.15 11.60
N LYS A 559 10.04 -47.11 12.85
CA LYS A 559 10.88 -46.03 13.37
C LYS A 559 12.33 -46.46 13.46
N LYS A 560 13.26 -45.60 13.08
CA LYS A 560 14.68 -45.84 13.22
C LYS A 560 15.08 -45.79 14.70
N GLU A 561 15.67 -46.87 15.19
CA GLU A 561 16.21 -47.00 16.55
C GLU A 561 17.61 -47.61 16.46
N GLY A 562 18.65 -46.84 16.82
CA GLY A 562 20.05 -47.25 16.63
C GLY A 562 20.40 -47.47 15.14
N ASN A 563 20.89 -48.68 14.81
CA ASN A 563 21.25 -49.07 13.44
C ASN A 563 20.11 -49.78 12.68
N GLY A 564 18.92 -49.94 13.29
CA GLY A 564 17.81 -50.69 12.71
C GLY A 564 16.48 -49.91 12.69
N TYR A 565 15.43 -50.54 12.17
CA TYR A 565 14.06 -50.03 12.19
C TYR A 565 13.17 -50.94 13.03
N ARG A 566 12.35 -50.35 13.90
CA ARG A 566 11.36 -51.04 14.74
C ARG A 566 9.96 -50.76 14.19
N THR A 567 9.20 -51.82 13.88
CA THR A 567 7.79 -51.70 13.49
C THR A 567 6.96 -51.09 14.61
N LEU A 568 6.35 -49.94 14.34
CA LEU A 568 5.44 -49.24 15.25
C LEU A 568 3.97 -49.60 15.00
N PHE A 569 3.65 -49.92 13.75
CA PHE A 569 2.31 -50.28 13.34
C PHE A 569 2.40 -51.23 12.15
N SER A 570 1.55 -52.25 12.13
CA SER A 570 1.26 -53.08 10.97
C SER A 570 -0.24 -53.01 10.73
N SER A 571 -0.65 -52.82 9.49
CA SER A 571 -2.06 -52.98 9.13
C SER A 571 -2.48 -54.44 9.22
N PRO A 572 -3.80 -54.72 9.34
CA PRO A 572 -4.32 -56.04 9.00
C PRO A 572 -4.02 -56.37 7.52
N ASP A 573 -4.10 -57.66 7.18
CA ASP A 573 -4.04 -58.13 5.80
C ASP A 573 -5.26 -57.60 5.04
N TYR A 574 -5.03 -56.75 4.05
CA TYR A 574 -6.09 -56.21 3.19
C TYR A 574 -6.12 -56.97 1.88
N ASP A 575 -7.30 -57.46 1.50
CA ASP A 575 -7.55 -58.02 0.18
C ASP A 575 -7.78 -56.89 -0.82
N VAL A 576 -7.04 -56.89 -1.94
CA VAL A 576 -7.20 -55.93 -3.04
C VAL A 576 -8.57 -56.08 -3.73
N MET A 577 -9.30 -57.17 -3.48
CA MET A 577 -10.66 -57.41 -3.97
C MET A 577 -11.77 -56.76 -3.10
N GLU A 578 -11.43 -56.20 -1.95
CA GLU A 578 -12.40 -55.54 -1.05
C GLU A 578 -12.42 -54.01 -1.28
N PRO A 579 -13.50 -53.30 -0.93
CA PRO A 579 -13.58 -51.85 -1.01
C PRO A 579 -12.40 -51.16 -0.31
N TRP A 580 -12.08 -49.92 -0.73
CA TRP A 580 -10.92 -49.19 -0.23
C TRP A 580 -10.78 -49.28 1.30
N PRO A 581 -9.61 -49.68 1.82
CA PRO A 581 -9.40 -49.68 3.25
C PRO A 581 -9.53 -48.27 3.81
N ASP A 582 -10.16 -48.13 4.97
CA ASP A 582 -10.22 -46.88 5.69
C ASP A 582 -8.80 -46.33 5.97
N ASP A 583 -8.69 -45.02 5.81
CA ASP A 583 -7.48 -44.27 6.13
C ASP A 583 -7.08 -44.52 7.59
N THR A 584 -5.81 -44.86 7.85
CA THR A 584 -5.34 -45.12 9.22
C THR A 584 -4.58 -43.92 9.77
N GLU A 585 -5.10 -43.30 10.83
CA GLU A 585 -4.41 -42.22 11.55
C GLU A 585 -3.40 -42.78 12.58
N LYS A 586 -2.18 -42.21 12.62
CA LYS A 586 -1.17 -42.47 13.67
C LYS A 586 -0.51 -41.20 14.15
N GLN A 587 -0.23 -41.11 15.45
CA GLN A 587 0.62 -40.06 16.00
C GLN A 587 2.07 -40.53 16.09
N LEU A 588 3.01 -39.70 15.69
CA LEU A 588 4.44 -39.99 15.75
C LEU A 588 5.20 -38.97 16.58
N ASP A 589 6.22 -39.42 17.31
CA ASP A 589 7.19 -38.55 17.96
C ASP A 589 8.31 -38.16 16.98
N ARG A 590 9.21 -37.26 17.39
CA ARG A 590 10.42 -36.95 16.61
C ARG A 590 11.25 -38.20 16.28
N GLY A 591 11.81 -38.23 15.08
CA GLY A 591 12.74 -39.26 14.62
C GLY A 591 12.61 -39.58 13.13
N THR A 592 13.46 -40.48 12.65
CA THR A 592 13.39 -41.01 11.28
C THR A 592 12.43 -42.20 11.23
N TYR A 593 11.56 -42.24 10.23
CA TYR A 593 10.58 -43.31 10.00
C TYR A 593 10.67 -43.81 8.57
N ARG A 594 10.10 -44.98 8.29
CA ARG A 594 9.85 -45.47 6.93
C ARG A 594 8.56 -46.28 6.91
N VAL A 595 8.00 -46.45 5.72
CA VAL A 595 6.87 -47.37 5.51
C VAL A 595 7.34 -48.55 4.68
N THR A 596 6.89 -49.74 5.06
CA THR A 596 7.09 -50.96 4.28
C THR A 596 5.74 -51.49 3.82
N LEU A 597 5.73 -52.12 2.65
CA LEU A 597 4.57 -52.78 2.07
C LEU A 597 4.94 -54.24 1.81
N ALA A 598 4.19 -55.16 2.40
CA ALA A 598 4.39 -56.58 2.24
C ALA A 598 3.20 -57.17 1.48
N VAL A 599 3.42 -57.64 0.25
CA VAL A 599 2.38 -58.19 -0.63
C VAL A 599 2.49 -59.71 -0.67
N GLN A 600 1.38 -60.40 -0.49
CA GLN A 600 1.26 -61.85 -0.50
C GLN A 600 0.45 -62.30 -1.73
N ASN A 601 0.58 -63.58 -2.12
CA ASN A 601 -0.14 -64.18 -3.26
C ASN A 601 0.13 -63.52 -4.62
N VAL A 602 1.38 -63.15 -4.90
CA VAL A 602 1.76 -62.41 -6.10
C VAL A 602 1.71 -63.32 -7.35
N ARG A 603 0.55 -63.37 -7.99
CA ARG A 603 0.37 -63.75 -9.40
C ARG A 603 -0.33 -62.61 -10.12
N LEU A 604 0.46 -61.74 -10.75
CA LEU A 604 -0.04 -60.59 -11.49
C LEU A 604 -0.09 -60.94 -12.98
N GLU A 605 -1.29 -61.01 -13.56
CA GLU A 605 -1.47 -60.96 -15.02
C GLU A 605 -1.59 -59.50 -15.53
N TYR A 606 -1.79 -58.55 -14.61
CA TYR A 606 -1.96 -57.11 -14.86
C TYR A 606 -1.25 -56.28 -13.77
N PRO A 607 -0.79 -55.05 -14.08
CA PRO A 607 -0.23 -54.15 -13.09
C PRO A 607 -1.30 -53.69 -12.10
N ILE A 608 -0.97 -53.66 -10.81
CA ILE A 608 -1.81 -53.09 -9.75
C ILE A 608 -0.93 -52.09 -9.00
N ASN A 609 -1.26 -50.80 -9.06
CA ASN A 609 -0.61 -49.81 -8.20
C ASN A 609 -1.17 -49.98 -6.79
N ILE A 610 -0.30 -50.17 -5.80
CA ILE A 610 -0.66 -49.99 -4.40
C ILE A 610 0.11 -48.77 -3.90
N SER A 611 -0.58 -47.66 -3.67
CA SER A 611 0.03 -46.46 -3.12
C SER A 611 -0.18 -46.41 -1.63
N VAL A 612 0.91 -46.26 -0.88
CA VAL A 612 0.85 -45.87 0.53
C VAL A 612 1.26 -44.41 0.64
N GLU A 613 0.29 -43.54 0.91
CA GLU A 613 0.50 -42.09 1.07
C GLU A 613 0.54 -41.79 2.57
N ILE A 614 1.56 -41.06 3.01
CA ILE A 614 1.69 -40.54 4.37
C ILE A 614 1.38 -39.05 4.33
N VAL A 615 0.15 -38.68 4.68
CA VAL A 615 -0.21 -37.27 4.78
C VAL A 615 0.21 -36.76 6.15
N GLY A 616 1.19 -35.85 6.18
CA GLY A 616 1.52 -35.09 7.38
C GLY A 616 0.34 -34.19 7.75
N LYS A 617 -0.40 -34.57 8.79
CA LYS A 617 -1.36 -33.70 9.49
C LYS A 617 -0.66 -33.27 10.78
N THR A 618 -0.04 -32.09 10.78
CA THR A 618 0.55 -31.60 12.03
C THR A 618 -0.54 -31.62 13.12
N ASN A 619 -0.36 -32.35 14.24
CA ASN A 619 -1.11 -32.04 15.45
C ASN A 619 -0.43 -30.86 16.13
N ALA A 620 -0.27 -29.77 15.40
CA ALA A 620 -0.65 -28.57 16.07
C ALA A 620 -2.13 -28.79 16.46
N PRO A 621 -2.51 -28.67 17.74
CA PRO A 621 -3.93 -28.56 18.05
C PRO A 621 -4.56 -27.53 17.10
N LEU A 622 -5.88 -27.62 16.90
CA LEU A 622 -6.68 -26.53 16.32
C LEU A 622 -6.45 -25.14 17.00
N ASP A 623 -5.56 -25.07 17.99
CA ASP A 623 -5.06 -23.90 18.71
C ASP A 623 -3.71 -23.32 18.20
N LYS A 624 -3.10 -23.78 17.08
CA LYS A 624 -2.05 -22.96 16.43
C LYS A 624 -2.60 -22.27 15.19
N ASP A 625 -2.75 -20.96 15.33
CA ASP A 625 -2.87 -20.05 14.21
C ASP A 625 -1.72 -20.27 13.21
N TYR A 626 -2.04 -20.39 11.92
CA TYR A 626 -1.01 -20.32 10.88
C TYR A 626 -0.45 -18.90 10.84
N LEU A 627 0.87 -18.76 10.80
CA LEU A 627 1.54 -17.45 10.79
C LEU A 627 2.08 -17.12 9.41
N GLY A 628 2.06 -15.84 9.04
CA GLY A 628 2.60 -15.37 7.77
C GLY A 628 2.35 -13.89 7.50
N ALA A 629 2.77 -13.44 6.32
CA ALA A 629 2.49 -12.12 5.76
C ALA A 629 2.96 -10.90 6.58
N GLY A 630 3.96 -11.06 7.47
CA GLY A 630 4.56 -9.96 8.22
C GLY A 630 4.05 -9.83 9.65
N LEU A 631 4.03 -8.60 10.17
CA LEU A 631 3.68 -8.29 11.55
C LEU A 631 2.47 -7.35 11.67
N ARG A 632 1.76 -7.49 12.79
CA ARG A 632 0.74 -6.57 13.28
C ARG A 632 1.04 -6.09 14.70
N ILE A 633 0.40 -4.99 15.09
CA ILE A 633 0.49 -4.44 16.44
C ILE A 633 -0.32 -5.30 17.41
N LYS A 634 0.37 -5.90 18.39
CA LYS A 634 -0.25 -6.63 19.50
C LYS A 634 -0.76 -5.68 20.57
N SER A 635 0.09 -4.75 20.98
CA SER A 635 -0.24 -3.73 21.98
C SER A 635 0.63 -2.50 21.85
N ILE A 636 0.09 -1.38 22.34
CA ILE A 636 0.79 -0.10 22.44
C ILE A 636 0.75 0.33 23.90
N THR A 637 1.91 0.55 24.50
CA THR A 637 2.03 1.05 25.87
C THR A 637 2.59 2.45 25.84
N ASN A 638 1.82 3.42 26.32
CA ASN A 638 2.27 4.78 26.53
C ASN A 638 2.63 4.95 28.01
N THR A 639 3.87 5.34 28.28
CA THR A 639 4.29 5.77 29.61
C THR A 639 4.48 7.27 29.57
N ASP A 640 3.78 8.01 30.42
CA ASP A 640 4.22 9.38 30.70
C ASP A 640 5.56 9.31 31.48
N GLY A 641 6.40 10.31 31.37
CA GLY A 641 7.60 10.55 32.16
C GLY A 641 7.43 10.77 33.68
N ASN A 642 6.23 10.70 34.26
CA ASN A 642 5.97 10.53 35.69
C ASN A 642 5.91 9.02 36.00
N GLY A 643 5.89 8.18 34.97
CA GLY A 643 5.84 6.72 35.05
C GLY A 643 4.43 6.13 34.94
N ASN A 644 3.39 6.94 34.74
CA ASN A 644 2.02 6.43 34.57
C ASN A 644 1.88 5.77 33.22
N GLN A 645 1.26 4.59 33.21
CA GLN A 645 1.08 3.81 32.01
C GLN A 645 -0.38 3.79 31.56
N SER A 646 -0.57 3.92 30.26
CA SER A 646 -1.80 3.54 29.59
C SER A 646 -1.43 2.56 28.49
N TRP A 647 -2.29 1.58 28.27
CA TRP A 647 -2.06 0.60 27.22
C TRP A 647 -3.30 0.41 26.37
N ARG A 648 -3.05 -0.03 25.13
CA ARG A 648 -4.05 -0.49 24.17
C ARG A 648 -3.66 -1.88 23.75
N LYS A 649 -4.57 -2.83 23.88
CA LYS A 649 -4.38 -4.20 23.41
C LYS A 649 -5.37 -4.45 22.28
N PHE A 650 -4.89 -5.12 21.24
CA PHE A 650 -5.66 -5.43 20.05
C PHE A 650 -5.89 -6.93 19.97
N GLU A 651 -7.14 -7.32 19.74
CA GLU A 651 -7.53 -8.69 19.47
C GLU A 651 -8.16 -8.75 18.08
N TYR A 652 -7.58 -9.58 17.22
CA TYR A 652 -7.94 -9.67 15.80
C TYR A 652 -8.69 -10.96 15.53
N GLN A 653 -9.75 -10.90 14.73
CA GLN A 653 -10.61 -12.04 14.39
C GLN A 653 -10.75 -12.18 12.87
N ASP A 654 -10.79 -13.44 12.40
CA ASP A 654 -10.98 -13.81 10.99
C ASP A 654 -10.03 -13.01 10.07
N ALA A 655 -8.73 -13.28 10.23
CA ALA A 655 -7.70 -12.73 9.38
C ALA A 655 -7.77 -13.36 8.00
N LYS A 656 -7.71 -12.52 6.97
CA LYS A 656 -7.74 -12.97 5.58
C LYS A 656 -6.56 -12.42 4.82
N LEU A 657 -5.91 -13.32 4.08
CA LEU A 657 -4.87 -12.95 3.14
C LEU A 657 -5.57 -12.46 1.86
N MET A 658 -5.49 -11.16 1.59
CA MET A 658 -6.17 -10.49 0.47
C MET A 658 -5.75 -11.10 -0.86
N VAL A 659 -4.44 -11.36 -1.02
CA VAL A 659 -3.87 -12.05 -2.18
C VAL A 659 -2.77 -13.01 -1.72
N LYS A 660 -2.81 -14.24 -2.24
CA LYS A 660 -1.85 -15.29 -1.92
C LYS A 660 -0.59 -15.16 -2.81
N PRO A 661 0.63 -15.34 -2.25
CA PRO A 661 1.83 -15.45 -3.08
C PRO A 661 1.76 -16.72 -3.92
N VAL A 662 2.11 -16.62 -5.21
CA VAL A 662 2.06 -17.73 -6.16
C VAL A 662 3.47 -18.05 -6.65
N PHE A 663 3.86 -19.32 -6.58
CA PHE A 663 5.21 -19.78 -6.94
C PHE A 663 5.24 -20.66 -8.19
N ASN A 664 4.08 -21.06 -8.72
CA ASN A 664 4.02 -21.86 -9.92
C ASN A 664 2.87 -21.41 -10.84
N ALA A 665 3.09 -21.53 -12.13
CA ALA A 665 2.10 -21.23 -13.16
C ALA A 665 2.15 -22.28 -14.28
N PRO A 666 1.00 -22.78 -14.77
CA PRO A 666 0.94 -23.62 -15.95
C PRO A 666 1.21 -22.78 -17.20
N VAL A 667 2.20 -23.15 -18.02
CA VAL A 667 2.69 -22.24 -19.07
C VAL A 667 2.14 -22.60 -20.46
N TYR A 668 2.15 -23.87 -20.91
CA TYR A 668 1.63 -24.24 -22.24
C TYR A 668 1.62 -25.76 -22.52
N VAL A 669 0.93 -26.14 -23.60
CA VAL A 669 0.95 -27.47 -24.25
C VAL A 669 1.55 -27.33 -25.64
N GLU A 670 2.63 -28.06 -25.96
CA GLU A 670 3.20 -28.11 -27.32
C GLU A 670 3.08 -29.51 -27.95
N GLN A 671 2.80 -29.54 -29.25
CA GLN A 671 2.91 -30.75 -30.05
C GLN A 671 4.37 -31.00 -30.44
N MET A 672 4.93 -32.11 -29.97
CA MET A 672 6.28 -32.58 -30.30
C MET A 672 6.21 -33.86 -31.12
N GLN A 673 7.18 -34.07 -32.01
CA GLN A 673 7.30 -35.31 -32.75
C GLN A 673 8.14 -36.31 -31.96
N SER A 674 7.58 -37.49 -31.71
CA SER A 674 8.28 -38.59 -31.07
C SER A 674 9.41 -39.14 -31.96
N TRP A 675 10.34 -39.86 -31.35
CA TRP A 675 11.36 -40.66 -32.04
C TRP A 675 10.76 -41.70 -33.01
N ALA A 676 9.48 -42.06 -32.84
CA ALA A 676 8.73 -42.96 -33.72
C ALA A 676 7.89 -42.22 -34.79
N GLY A 677 8.05 -40.89 -34.93
CA GLY A 677 7.32 -40.07 -35.92
C GLY A 677 5.90 -39.65 -35.53
N ASN A 678 5.35 -40.19 -34.42
CA ASN A 678 4.04 -39.82 -33.88
C ASN A 678 4.06 -38.43 -33.24
N TRP A 679 2.98 -37.65 -33.39
CA TRP A 679 2.78 -36.39 -32.68
C TRP A 679 2.34 -36.64 -31.23
N MET A 680 2.96 -35.96 -30.28
CA MET A 680 2.76 -36.08 -28.84
C MET A 680 2.52 -34.69 -28.23
N ASN A 681 1.81 -34.62 -27.10
CA ASN A 681 1.64 -33.38 -26.36
C ASN A 681 2.60 -33.34 -25.18
N ALA A 682 3.27 -32.20 -25.02
CA ALA A 682 4.20 -31.95 -23.95
C ALA A 682 3.68 -30.77 -23.10
N TYR A 683 3.63 -30.97 -21.79
CA TYR A 683 3.11 -29.97 -20.84
C TYR A 683 4.28 -29.32 -20.11
N TYR A 684 4.24 -27.99 -20.01
CA TYR A 684 5.27 -27.19 -19.36
C TYR A 684 4.72 -26.48 -18.12
N GLU A 685 5.35 -26.72 -16.99
CA GLU A 685 5.12 -25.99 -15.74
C GLU A 685 6.32 -25.09 -15.44
N LEU A 686 6.06 -23.86 -15.01
CA LEU A 686 7.08 -22.96 -14.49
C LEU A 686 6.92 -22.85 -12.98
N ILE A 687 7.98 -23.21 -12.26
CA ILE A 687 8.10 -23.04 -10.81
C ILE A 687 9.17 -21.98 -10.54
N GLN A 688 8.82 -20.93 -9.82
CA GLN A 688 9.68 -19.80 -9.55
C GLN A 688 10.13 -19.80 -8.08
N SER A 689 11.31 -19.26 -7.80
CA SER A 689 11.83 -19.14 -6.44
C SER A 689 11.35 -17.90 -5.69
N ALA A 690 11.04 -16.84 -6.42
CA ALA A 690 10.38 -15.68 -5.89
C ALA A 690 8.89 -15.82 -6.20
N PRO A 691 7.99 -15.63 -5.23
CA PRO A 691 6.58 -15.63 -5.54
C PRO A 691 6.26 -14.37 -6.33
N TYR A 692 5.41 -14.51 -7.35
CA TYR A 692 4.71 -13.35 -7.85
C TYR A 692 3.43 -13.16 -7.03
N ILE A 693 3.07 -11.90 -6.83
CA ILE A 693 1.75 -11.53 -6.34
C ILE A 693 0.96 -11.15 -7.60
N PRO A 694 -0.14 -11.83 -7.92
CA PRO A 694 -1.00 -11.43 -9.04
C PRO A 694 -1.35 -9.95 -8.91
N LEU A 695 -1.60 -9.27 -10.04
CA LEU A 695 -1.89 -7.84 -10.00
C LEU A 695 -3.14 -7.60 -9.14
N THR A 696 -3.10 -6.66 -8.21
CA THR A 696 -4.24 -6.47 -7.32
C THR A 696 -4.26 -5.03 -6.85
N ASN A 697 -5.47 -4.51 -6.66
CA ASN A 697 -5.65 -3.38 -5.78
C ASN A 697 -5.84 -3.94 -4.37
N LEU A 698 -4.72 -4.27 -3.72
CA LEU A 698 -4.74 -4.72 -2.33
C LEU A 698 -5.65 -3.80 -1.54
N SER A 699 -6.60 -4.38 -0.80
CA SER A 699 -7.53 -3.58 -0.01
C SER A 699 -6.70 -2.69 0.90
N ARG A 700 -6.74 -1.37 0.68
CA ARG A 700 -5.97 -0.44 1.49
C ARG A 700 -4.46 -0.77 1.50
N GLY A 701 -3.91 -1.24 0.37
CA GLY A 701 -2.48 -1.46 0.16
C GLY A 701 -1.84 -2.58 0.99
N ASN A 702 -2.61 -3.36 1.75
CA ASN A 702 -2.09 -4.41 2.64
C ASN A 702 -2.50 -5.81 2.21
N LEU A 703 -1.63 -6.78 2.52
CA LEU A 703 -1.85 -8.20 2.23
C LEU A 703 -2.83 -8.86 3.20
N VAL A 704 -3.04 -8.29 4.40
CA VAL A 704 -3.88 -8.90 5.43
C VAL A 704 -4.95 -7.92 5.89
N GLY A 705 -6.19 -8.40 5.94
CA GLY A 705 -7.35 -7.68 6.48
C GLY A 705 -8.06 -8.49 7.56
N TYR A 706 -8.72 -7.79 8.48
CA TYR A 706 -9.43 -8.39 9.62
C TYR A 706 -10.92 -8.10 9.58
N THR A 707 -11.75 -9.13 9.77
CA THR A 707 -13.21 -8.95 9.83
C THR A 707 -13.63 -8.23 11.11
N ALA A 708 -12.93 -8.46 12.21
CA ALA A 708 -13.14 -7.69 13.44
C ALA A 708 -11.85 -7.47 14.23
N VAL A 709 -11.76 -6.30 14.87
CA VAL A 709 -10.67 -5.92 15.75
C VAL A 709 -11.24 -5.33 17.02
N SER A 710 -10.92 -5.93 18.16
CA SER A 710 -11.31 -5.42 19.47
C SER A 710 -10.14 -4.70 20.12
N GLU A 711 -10.41 -3.50 20.61
CA GLU A 711 -9.44 -2.63 21.28
C GLU A 711 -9.89 -2.38 22.71
N SER A 712 -9.05 -2.75 23.67
CA SER A 712 -9.28 -2.51 25.11
C SER A 712 -8.29 -1.47 25.65
N TYR A 713 -8.73 -0.70 26.65
CA TYR A 713 -8.03 0.48 27.19
C TYR A 713 -8.15 0.56 28.73
N GLY A 714 -7.06 0.77 29.47
CA GLY A 714 -7.12 1.19 30.89
C GLY A 714 -6.05 0.59 31.83
N ASP A 715 -6.40 0.44 33.13
CA ASP A 715 -5.63 -0.26 34.18
C ASP A 715 -6.24 -1.66 34.48
N MET A 716 -5.49 -2.65 34.96
CA MET A 716 -5.77 -4.11 34.87
C MET A 716 -7.14 -4.62 35.41
N ASP A 717 -7.90 -3.83 36.19
CA ASP A 717 -9.06 -4.33 36.96
C ASP A 717 -10.45 -3.75 36.57
N THR A 718 -10.58 -2.96 35.49
CA THR A 718 -11.83 -2.17 35.24
C THR A 718 -12.44 -2.18 33.84
N GLN A 719 -11.98 -2.96 32.86
CA GLN A 719 -12.10 -2.50 31.47
C GLN A 719 -13.15 -3.14 30.56
N GLY A 720 -13.90 -2.27 29.88
CA GLY A 720 -14.60 -2.59 28.65
C GLY A 720 -13.72 -2.51 27.40
N TYR A 721 -14.32 -2.72 26.22
CA TYR A 721 -13.62 -2.75 24.94
C TYR A 721 -14.51 -2.23 23.80
N THR A 722 -13.87 -1.80 22.72
CA THR A 722 -14.55 -1.40 21.48
C THR A 722 -14.21 -2.40 20.38
N THR A 723 -15.21 -3.02 19.76
CA THR A 723 -15.01 -3.91 18.62
C THR A 723 -15.39 -3.19 17.34
N TYR A 724 -14.44 -3.06 16.43
CA TYR A 724 -14.63 -2.57 15.06
C TYR A 724 -14.83 -3.77 14.15
N ARG A 725 -15.90 -3.79 13.35
CA ARG A 725 -16.14 -4.82 12.34
C ARG A 725 -16.03 -4.20 10.96
N TYR A 726 -15.45 -4.94 10.02
CA TYR A 726 -15.16 -4.48 8.68
C TYR A 726 -15.71 -5.45 7.65
N HIS A 727 -15.97 -4.94 6.45
CA HIS A 727 -16.06 -5.80 5.27
C HIS A 727 -14.66 -6.33 4.92
N ASN A 728 -14.54 -7.64 4.77
CA ASN A 728 -13.25 -8.32 4.63
C ASN A 728 -13.41 -9.60 3.79
N VAL A 729 -13.18 -9.48 2.49
CA VAL A 729 -13.32 -10.54 1.49
C VAL A 729 -12.00 -10.64 0.73
N PRO A 730 -11.33 -11.81 0.68
CA PRO A 730 -10.13 -11.98 -0.14
C PRO A 730 -10.46 -11.72 -1.60
N ASP A 731 -9.47 -11.29 -2.37
CA ASP A 731 -9.70 -11.07 -3.79
C ASP A 731 -10.09 -12.39 -4.49
N GLU A 732 -10.99 -12.29 -5.45
CA GLU A 732 -11.37 -13.43 -6.28
C GLU A 732 -10.25 -13.77 -7.25
N VAL A 733 -9.95 -15.06 -7.35
CA VAL A 733 -8.91 -15.60 -8.21
C VAL A 733 -9.54 -16.12 -9.48
N THR A 734 -9.08 -15.67 -10.64
CA THR A 734 -9.55 -16.26 -11.92
C THR A 734 -9.05 -17.70 -12.04
N ASP A 735 -9.84 -18.62 -12.61
CA ASP A 735 -9.62 -20.09 -12.67
C ASP A 735 -8.21 -20.60 -13.06
N ILE A 736 -7.30 -19.75 -13.52
CA ILE A 736 -5.91 -20.06 -13.84
C ILE A 736 -5.03 -18.90 -13.38
N TYR A 737 -4.12 -19.15 -12.44
CA TYR A 737 -3.04 -18.23 -12.09
C TYR A 737 -2.03 -18.20 -13.23
N LEU A 738 -2.18 -17.21 -14.12
CA LEU A 738 -1.10 -16.82 -15.02
C LEU A 738 -0.40 -15.61 -14.42
N ALA A 739 0.90 -15.58 -14.66
CA ALA A 739 1.72 -14.41 -14.47
C ALA A 739 1.04 -13.15 -15.05
N GLY A 740 0.96 -12.04 -14.30
CA GLY A 740 0.46 -10.75 -14.81
C GLY A 740 -1.06 -10.58 -14.82
N ILE A 741 -1.86 -11.61 -14.51
CA ILE A 741 -3.32 -11.45 -14.43
C ILE A 741 -3.73 -10.82 -13.09
N PRO A 742 -4.61 -9.79 -13.10
CA PRO A 742 -5.11 -9.24 -11.87
C PRO A 742 -6.13 -10.15 -11.17
N THR A 743 -6.09 -10.17 -9.84
CA THR A 743 -7.21 -10.64 -9.04
C THR A 743 -8.38 -9.64 -9.12
N VAL A 744 -9.55 -10.10 -8.71
CA VAL A 744 -10.76 -9.27 -8.57
C VAL A 744 -10.83 -8.78 -7.12
N PRO A 745 -10.51 -7.51 -6.84
CA PRO A 745 -10.59 -6.99 -5.49
C PRO A 745 -12.04 -6.69 -5.09
N ASP A 746 -12.36 -6.91 -3.82
CA ASP A 746 -13.60 -6.37 -3.23
C ASP A 746 -13.34 -4.95 -2.74
N TYR A 747 -13.99 -3.97 -3.38
CA TYR A 747 -13.75 -2.56 -3.08
C TYR A 747 -14.48 -2.04 -1.84
N GLU A 748 -15.31 -2.85 -1.18
CA GLU A 748 -15.85 -2.52 0.14
C GLU A 748 -14.87 -2.85 1.28
N ASN A 749 -13.80 -3.60 0.99
CA ASN A 749 -12.84 -4.04 2.00
C ASN A 749 -12.28 -2.89 2.86
N GLY A 750 -12.23 -3.14 4.16
CA GLY A 750 -11.77 -2.18 5.18
C GLY A 750 -12.77 -1.07 5.52
N LYS A 751 -13.93 -0.99 4.87
CA LYS A 751 -15.04 -0.13 5.32
C LYS A 751 -15.68 -0.75 6.57
N LEU A 752 -16.02 0.09 7.54
CA LEU A 752 -16.61 -0.34 8.81
C LEU A 752 -18.02 -0.87 8.56
N SER A 753 -18.38 -2.07 8.98
CA SER A 753 -19.77 -2.53 9.01
C SER A 753 -20.46 -2.14 10.32
N SER A 754 -19.74 -2.21 11.45
CA SER A 754 -20.24 -1.76 12.75
C SER A 754 -19.13 -1.45 13.76
N VAL A 755 -19.48 -0.67 14.79
CA VAL A 755 -18.66 -0.43 15.98
C VAL A 755 -19.50 -0.74 17.22
N GLU A 756 -19.00 -1.62 18.09
CA GLU A 756 -19.66 -2.04 19.33
C GLU A 756 -18.84 -1.59 20.53
N TYR A 757 -19.48 -0.86 21.46
CA TYR A 757 -18.87 -0.43 22.72
C TYR A 757 -19.40 -1.28 23.85
N ARG A 758 -18.52 -1.98 24.57
CA ARG A 758 -18.88 -2.88 25.67
C ARG A 758 -18.20 -2.47 26.96
N ASP A 759 -18.88 -2.71 28.09
CA ASP A 759 -18.29 -2.54 29.42
C ASP A 759 -17.43 -3.76 29.83
N LYS A 760 -16.87 -3.69 31.04
CA LYS A 760 -16.01 -4.74 31.60
C LYS A 760 -16.67 -6.10 31.83
N ASN A 761 -18.00 -6.14 31.83
CA ASN A 761 -18.79 -7.35 31.97
C ASN A 761 -19.30 -7.83 30.60
N HIS A 762 -18.69 -7.36 29.49
CA HIS A 762 -19.08 -7.64 28.11
C HIS A 762 -20.48 -7.12 27.71
N LYS A 763 -21.12 -6.28 28.53
CA LYS A 763 -22.43 -5.72 28.23
C LYS A 763 -22.31 -4.66 27.13
N LEU A 764 -23.12 -4.80 26.07
CA LEU A 764 -23.20 -3.81 24.99
C LEU A 764 -23.85 -2.53 25.50
N LEU A 765 -23.13 -1.41 25.37
CA LEU A 765 -23.57 -0.07 25.77
C LEU A 765 -24.06 0.74 24.58
N LYS A 766 -23.37 0.61 23.45
CA LYS A 766 -23.66 1.36 22.22
C LYS A 766 -23.24 0.55 21.00
N ARG A 767 -24.02 0.63 19.93
CA ARG A 767 -23.68 0.07 18.61
C ARG A 767 -23.87 1.13 17.54
N GLU A 768 -22.90 1.24 16.65
CA GLU A 768 -23.01 2.02 15.42
C GLU A 768 -22.95 1.06 14.23
N GLU A 769 -23.89 1.16 13.28
CA GLU A 769 -23.97 0.32 12.09
C GLU A 769 -23.88 1.22 10.85
N TYR A 770 -23.13 0.76 9.85
CA TYR A 770 -22.75 1.54 8.68
C TYR A 770 -23.16 0.79 7.42
N THR A 771 -23.74 1.48 6.45
CA THR A 771 -24.10 0.94 5.14
C THR A 771 -23.50 1.83 4.07
N TYR A 772 -22.88 1.22 3.06
CA TYR A 772 -22.31 1.92 1.93
C TYR A 772 -23.11 1.65 0.66
N SER A 773 -23.02 2.56 -0.31
CA SER A 773 -23.68 2.37 -1.61
C SER A 773 -22.75 2.78 -2.75
N PRO A 774 -22.75 2.03 -3.87
CA PRO A 774 -21.90 2.35 -5.01
C PRO A 774 -22.39 3.62 -5.71
N SER A 775 -21.46 4.45 -6.21
CA SER A 775 -21.76 5.68 -6.96
C SER A 775 -21.42 5.61 -8.44
N SER A 776 -20.41 4.82 -8.81
CA SER A 776 -19.93 4.67 -10.18
C SER A 776 -19.06 3.43 -10.29
N SER A 777 -19.17 2.72 -11.42
CA SER A 777 -18.30 1.60 -11.80
C SER A 777 -17.78 1.84 -13.21
N GLU A 778 -16.47 1.75 -13.39
CA GLU A 778 -15.84 1.69 -14.70
C GLU A 778 -15.21 0.31 -14.87
N GLU A 779 -15.39 -0.28 -16.05
CA GLU A 779 -14.83 -1.58 -16.43
C GLU A 779 -13.90 -1.36 -17.62
N VAL A 780 -12.70 -1.91 -17.54
CA VAL A 780 -11.71 -1.83 -18.60
C VAL A 780 -11.31 -3.23 -19.03
N TRP A 781 -11.31 -3.42 -20.34
CA TRP A 781 -11.06 -4.70 -20.99
C TRP A 781 -9.59 -4.77 -21.40
N ALA A 782 -8.89 -5.78 -20.92
CA ALA A 782 -7.55 -6.11 -21.36
C ALA A 782 -7.49 -7.60 -21.77
N PRO A 783 -6.69 -7.98 -22.79
CA PRO A 783 -6.67 -9.35 -23.28
C PRO A 783 -5.90 -10.27 -22.33
N LYS A 784 -6.51 -11.41 -22.00
CA LYS A 784 -5.92 -12.61 -21.42
C LYS A 784 -5.75 -13.65 -22.53
N ILE A 785 -4.61 -14.32 -22.52
CA ILE A 785 -4.36 -15.41 -23.46
C ILE A 785 -4.64 -16.73 -22.73
N ARG A 786 -5.58 -17.53 -23.25
CA ARG A 786 -5.91 -18.86 -22.71
C ARG A 786 -5.67 -19.91 -23.80
N ASN A 787 -4.60 -20.69 -23.63
CA ASN A 787 -4.42 -21.92 -24.38
C ASN A 787 -5.39 -22.97 -23.80
N TYR A 788 -6.42 -23.40 -24.54
CA TYR A 788 -7.20 -24.56 -24.12
C TYR A 788 -7.78 -25.38 -25.27
N TYR A 789 -7.71 -26.69 -25.02
CA TYR A 789 -8.39 -27.86 -25.56
C TYR A 789 -8.09 -28.36 -26.98
N PHE A 790 -8.07 -29.69 -27.01
CA PHE A 790 -8.12 -30.54 -28.17
C PHE A 790 -9.49 -30.41 -28.82
N ASN A 791 -9.47 -30.34 -30.15
CA ASN A 791 -10.63 -30.75 -30.93
C ASN A 791 -10.82 -32.29 -30.73
N PRO A 792 -12.05 -32.85 -30.75
CA PRO A 792 -12.32 -34.27 -30.40
C PRO A 792 -11.52 -35.31 -31.20
N ASP A 793 -10.95 -34.89 -32.31
CA ASP A 793 -10.11 -35.61 -33.27
C ASP A 793 -8.59 -35.53 -32.95
N TYR A 794 -8.20 -34.82 -31.89
CA TYR A 794 -6.80 -34.69 -31.42
C TYR A 794 -5.81 -34.11 -32.44
N SER A 795 -6.30 -33.44 -33.49
CA SER A 795 -5.49 -33.01 -34.63
C SER A 795 -4.66 -31.76 -34.33
N HIS A 796 -5.22 -30.73 -33.68
CA HIS A 796 -4.54 -29.45 -33.40
C HIS A 796 -4.97 -28.80 -32.06
N PRO A 797 -4.11 -28.01 -31.40
CA PRO A 797 -4.47 -27.21 -30.23
C PRO A 797 -5.27 -25.96 -30.62
N THR A 798 -6.44 -25.71 -30.02
CA THR A 798 -7.14 -24.43 -30.17
C THR A 798 -6.54 -23.35 -29.25
N ARG A 799 -6.28 -22.16 -29.81
CA ARG A 799 -5.77 -20.99 -29.06
C ARG A 799 -6.87 -19.95 -28.96
N THR A 800 -7.18 -19.49 -27.77
CA THR A 800 -8.22 -18.48 -27.55
C THR A 800 -7.70 -17.30 -26.75
N MET A 801 -8.13 -16.10 -27.13
CA MET A 801 -7.90 -14.90 -26.33
C MET A 801 -9.21 -14.57 -25.62
N GLN A 802 -9.19 -14.51 -24.29
CA GLN A 802 -10.31 -14.10 -23.46
C GLN A 802 -9.97 -12.74 -22.85
N PRO A 803 -10.88 -11.81 -22.63
CA PRO A 803 -10.55 -10.60 -21.90
C PRO A 803 -10.53 -10.85 -20.39
N TYR A 804 -9.81 -10.01 -19.65
CA TYR A 804 -9.97 -9.80 -18.22
C TYR A 804 -10.42 -8.36 -17.96
N ASN A 805 -11.14 -8.17 -16.87
CA ASN A 805 -11.75 -6.90 -16.52
C ASN A 805 -11.01 -6.27 -15.35
N LEU A 806 -10.60 -5.01 -15.51
CA LEU A 806 -10.18 -4.16 -14.41
C LEU A 806 -11.38 -3.29 -14.01
N TRP A 807 -11.72 -3.30 -12.72
CA TRP A 807 -12.79 -2.44 -12.22
C TRP A 807 -12.24 -1.20 -11.52
N ALA A 808 -13.06 -0.15 -11.52
CA ALA A 808 -12.92 0.99 -10.63
C ALA A 808 -14.32 1.33 -10.11
N GLN A 809 -14.59 0.97 -8.86
CA GLN A 809 -15.87 1.27 -8.22
C GLN A 809 -15.71 2.45 -7.26
N SER A 810 -16.78 3.00 -6.70
CA SER A 810 -16.68 3.90 -5.53
C SER A 810 -17.87 3.70 -4.60
N TYR A 811 -17.61 3.43 -3.31
CA TYR A 811 -18.65 3.22 -2.30
C TYR A 811 -18.60 4.34 -1.25
N TYR A 812 -19.70 5.08 -1.13
CA TYR A 812 -19.84 6.14 -0.14
C TYR A 812 -20.78 5.69 0.98
N LEU A 813 -20.52 6.17 2.22
CA LEU A 813 -21.36 5.86 3.38
C LEU A 813 -22.76 6.39 3.11
N SER A 814 -23.79 5.56 2.94
CA SER A 814 -25.15 5.99 2.64
C SER A 814 -26.06 6.04 3.87
N LYS A 815 -25.74 5.25 4.90
CA LYS A 815 -26.52 5.19 6.14
C LYS A 815 -25.64 4.88 7.35
N LYS A 816 -25.94 5.54 8.48
CA LYS A 816 -25.42 5.21 9.81
C LYS A 816 -26.59 5.09 10.79
N VAL A 817 -26.64 3.98 11.54
CA VAL A 817 -27.59 3.79 12.65
C VAL A 817 -26.81 3.74 13.95
N THR A 818 -27.23 4.49 14.96
CA THR A 818 -26.63 4.47 16.29
C THR A 818 -27.68 4.01 17.29
N THR A 819 -27.40 2.92 18.01
CA THR A 819 -28.26 2.38 19.06
C THR A 819 -27.55 2.49 20.41
N ASP A 820 -28.08 3.31 21.32
CA ASP A 820 -27.65 3.35 22.72
C ASP A 820 -28.52 2.41 23.56
N TYR A 821 -27.90 1.45 24.23
CA TYR A 821 -28.59 0.42 25.04
C TYR A 821 -28.70 0.88 26.49
N ARG A 822 -29.93 1.06 26.98
CA ARG A 822 -30.21 1.52 28.35
C ARG A 822 -31.20 0.57 29.03
N ALA A 823 -31.21 0.59 30.37
CA ALA A 823 -32.14 -0.24 31.14
C ALA A 823 -33.62 0.13 30.88
N GLU A 824 -33.89 1.40 30.57
CA GLU A 824 -35.23 1.96 30.36
C GLU A 824 -35.74 1.81 28.90
N GLY A 825 -34.92 1.26 28.00
CA GLY A 825 -35.19 1.14 26.57
C GLY A 825 -34.08 1.72 25.69
N ASN A 826 -33.96 1.22 24.47
CA ASN A 826 -32.90 1.63 23.53
C ASN A 826 -33.25 2.97 22.86
N ILE A 827 -32.25 3.82 22.64
CA ILE A 827 -32.39 5.01 21.79
C ILE A 827 -31.76 4.72 20.45
N VAL A 828 -32.50 4.92 19.36
CA VAL A 828 -32.04 4.69 17.99
C VAL A 828 -32.03 6.01 17.23
N ASP A 829 -30.85 6.45 16.84
CA ASP A 829 -30.62 7.58 15.95
C ASP A 829 -30.23 7.07 14.56
N GLU A 830 -30.70 7.72 13.51
CA GLU A 830 -30.39 7.37 12.11
C GLU A 830 -29.85 8.58 11.36
N GLU A 831 -28.80 8.39 10.57
CA GLU A 831 -28.25 9.36 9.62
C GLU A 831 -28.23 8.74 8.21
N ARG A 832 -28.68 9.48 7.20
CA ARG A 832 -28.63 9.11 5.79
C ARG A 832 -27.89 10.17 4.99
N TYR A 833 -26.98 9.73 4.14
CA TYR A 833 -26.07 10.58 3.40
C TYR A 833 -26.31 10.42 1.90
N ALA A 834 -26.27 11.53 1.18
CA ALA A 834 -26.28 11.56 -0.27
C ALA A 834 -25.10 12.38 -0.77
N TYR A 835 -24.58 12.04 -1.94
CA TYR A 835 -23.39 12.67 -2.52
C TYR A 835 -23.70 13.22 -3.91
N THR A 836 -22.84 14.12 -4.39
CA THR A 836 -22.81 14.56 -5.79
C THR A 836 -22.00 13.59 -6.64
N ASP A 837 -22.01 13.76 -7.97
CA ASP A 837 -21.20 12.96 -8.90
C ASP A 837 -19.67 13.09 -8.69
N TYR A 838 -19.25 14.10 -7.92
CA TYR A 838 -17.85 14.35 -7.50
C TYR A 838 -17.52 13.74 -6.14
N GLY A 839 -18.44 13.00 -5.51
CA GLY A 839 -18.20 12.34 -4.23
C GLY A 839 -18.25 13.26 -3.00
N VAL A 840 -18.70 14.52 -3.15
CA VAL A 840 -18.92 15.43 -2.01
C VAL A 840 -20.37 15.36 -1.52
N LEU A 841 -20.56 15.46 -0.20
CA LEU A 841 -21.85 15.30 0.48
C LEU A 841 -22.88 16.34 -0.02
N SER A 842 -23.97 15.91 -0.65
CA SER A 842 -25.06 16.77 -1.12
C SER A 842 -26.19 16.91 -0.09
N SER A 843 -26.47 15.86 0.70
CA SER A 843 -27.46 15.92 1.78
C SER A 843 -27.09 15.00 2.95
N LEU A 844 -27.42 15.42 4.16
CA LEU A 844 -27.38 14.63 5.40
C LEU A 844 -28.75 14.75 6.10
N LYS A 845 -29.54 13.70 6.07
CA LYS A 845 -30.77 13.57 6.86
C LYS A 845 -30.46 12.86 8.16
N SER A 846 -30.86 13.42 9.29
CA SER A 846 -30.69 12.82 10.60
C SER A 846 -32.02 12.77 11.33
N ASN A 847 -32.38 11.61 11.86
CA ASN A 847 -33.43 11.46 12.86
C ASN A 847 -32.74 11.19 14.20
N LYS A 848 -32.72 12.19 15.08
CA LYS A 848 -32.15 12.04 16.42
C LYS A 848 -33.25 12.17 17.46
N HIS A 849 -33.46 11.11 18.23
CA HIS A 849 -34.48 11.06 19.28
C HIS A 849 -35.89 11.43 18.77
N GLY A 850 -36.23 10.99 17.55
CA GLY A 850 -37.52 11.29 16.89
C GLY A 850 -37.59 12.65 16.19
N VAL A 851 -36.53 13.46 16.22
CA VAL A 851 -36.47 14.78 15.57
C VAL A 851 -35.74 14.68 14.24
N GLU A 852 -36.49 14.84 13.15
CA GLU A 852 -35.93 14.88 11.80
C GLU A 852 -35.33 16.25 11.46
N LYS A 853 -34.07 16.22 11.05
CA LYS A 853 -33.33 17.35 10.48
C LYS A 853 -32.68 16.95 9.18
N GLU A 854 -32.51 17.89 8.27
CA GLU A 854 -31.76 17.69 7.03
C GLU A 854 -30.79 18.84 6.82
N LYS A 855 -29.56 18.53 6.40
CA LYS A 855 -28.60 19.50 5.91
C LYS A 855 -28.39 19.27 4.43
N GLN A 856 -28.62 20.29 3.60
CA GLN A 856 -28.37 20.26 2.17
C GLN A 856 -27.18 21.15 1.83
N PHE A 857 -26.31 20.66 0.94
CA PHE A 857 -25.12 21.36 0.48
C PHE A 857 -25.21 21.55 -1.04
N LYS A 858 -25.07 22.79 -1.48
CA LYS A 858 -25.01 23.13 -2.91
C LYS A 858 -23.62 23.67 -3.25
N TYR A 859 -23.11 23.22 -4.37
CA TYR A 859 -21.76 23.48 -4.86
C TYR A 859 -21.83 24.25 -6.18
N ALA A 860 -20.68 24.57 -6.78
CA ALA A 860 -20.62 25.28 -8.06
C ALA A 860 -21.46 24.62 -9.19
N ASN A 861 -21.63 23.29 -9.15
CA ASN A 861 -22.47 22.54 -10.10
C ASN A 861 -23.97 22.80 -9.96
N SER A 862 -24.42 23.26 -8.80
CA SER A 862 -25.82 23.59 -8.55
C SER A 862 -26.22 24.96 -9.14
N PHE A 863 -25.28 25.72 -9.70
CA PHE A 863 -25.50 27.08 -10.20
C PHE A 863 -24.97 27.27 -11.63
N THR A 864 -25.59 28.20 -12.35
CA THR A 864 -25.32 28.52 -13.76
C THR A 864 -24.76 29.94 -13.96
N ASP A 865 -24.57 30.71 -12.88
CA ASP A 865 -23.98 32.04 -12.96
C ASP A 865 -22.51 31.96 -13.43
N ALA A 866 -22.03 33.06 -14.02
CA ALA A 866 -20.70 33.12 -14.63
C ALA A 866 -19.56 32.77 -13.64
N VAL A 867 -19.68 33.12 -12.36
CA VAL A 867 -18.65 32.83 -11.36
C VAL A 867 -18.65 31.35 -11.02
N SER A 868 -19.82 30.74 -10.82
CA SER A 868 -19.93 29.29 -10.61
C SER A 868 -19.45 28.48 -11.81
N VAL A 869 -19.68 28.95 -13.05
CA VAL A 869 -19.09 28.35 -14.26
C VAL A 869 -17.57 28.43 -14.25
N LYS A 870 -16.99 29.58 -13.84
CA LYS A 870 -15.54 29.73 -13.70
C LYS A 870 -14.97 28.86 -12.57
N MET A 871 -15.69 28.72 -11.45
CA MET A 871 -15.32 27.79 -10.36
C MET A 871 -15.22 26.35 -10.86
N LYS A 872 -16.20 25.89 -11.64
CA LYS A 872 -16.16 24.57 -12.29
C LYS A 872 -14.97 24.42 -13.23
N GLY A 873 -14.68 25.46 -14.03
CA GLY A 873 -13.51 25.48 -14.90
C GLY A 873 -12.17 25.38 -14.15
N LYS A 874 -12.10 25.90 -12.92
CA LYS A 874 -10.97 25.75 -11.99
C LYS A 874 -11.07 24.50 -11.09
N TYR A 875 -12.03 23.61 -11.33
CA TYR A 875 -12.30 22.40 -10.53
C TYR A 875 -12.61 22.67 -9.04
N MET A 876 -13.07 23.87 -8.69
CA MET A 876 -13.50 24.28 -7.34
C MET A 876 -14.92 23.75 -7.02
N VAL A 877 -15.12 22.44 -7.17
CA VAL A 877 -16.43 21.77 -7.07
C VAL A 877 -16.72 21.19 -5.67
N GLY A 878 -15.72 21.15 -4.79
CA GLY A 878 -15.83 20.69 -3.40
C GLY A 878 -16.08 21.80 -2.38
N ILE A 879 -16.12 23.07 -2.80
CA ILE A 879 -16.38 24.21 -1.91
C ILE A 879 -17.90 24.45 -1.83
N PRO A 880 -18.54 24.29 -0.66
CA PRO A 880 -19.99 24.50 -0.53
C PRO A 880 -20.31 26.00 -0.63
N ILE A 881 -21.13 26.35 -1.62
CA ILE A 881 -21.59 27.73 -1.89
C ILE A 881 -22.83 28.06 -1.04
N GLU A 882 -23.72 27.09 -0.85
CA GLU A 882 -24.94 27.26 -0.04
C GLU A 882 -25.14 26.04 0.87
N ARG A 883 -25.51 26.31 2.13
CA ARG A 883 -25.86 25.31 3.14
C ARG A 883 -27.25 25.62 3.66
N VAL A 884 -28.14 24.63 3.65
CA VAL A 884 -29.53 24.78 4.09
C VAL A 884 -29.81 23.74 5.17
N GLU A 885 -30.34 24.16 6.31
CA GLU A 885 -30.78 23.28 7.40
C GLU A 885 -32.30 23.30 7.48
N LEU A 886 -32.89 22.11 7.43
CA LEU A 886 -34.32 21.89 7.54
C LEU A 886 -34.64 21.16 8.85
N SER A 887 -35.80 21.48 9.41
CA SER A 887 -36.43 20.76 10.52
C SER A 887 -37.88 20.49 10.12
N ALA A 888 -38.33 19.23 10.21
CA ALA A 888 -39.67 18.82 9.76
C ALA A 888 -40.03 19.34 8.34
N GLY A 889 -39.08 19.24 7.40
CA GLY A 889 -39.25 19.65 6.00
C GLY A 889 -39.26 21.16 5.73
N LYS A 890 -39.08 22.01 6.74
CA LYS A 890 -39.02 23.48 6.59
C LYS A 890 -37.63 24.01 6.89
N VAL A 891 -37.19 25.01 6.14
CA VAL A 891 -35.91 25.69 6.33
C VAL A 891 -35.95 26.50 7.63
N VAL A 892 -35.03 26.17 8.54
CA VAL A 892 -34.85 26.87 9.82
C VAL A 892 -33.60 27.73 9.83
N ASN A 893 -32.59 27.35 9.05
CA ASN A 893 -31.33 28.05 8.94
C ASN A 893 -30.77 27.87 7.52
N ALA A 894 -30.15 28.89 6.97
CA ALA A 894 -29.42 28.76 5.71
C ALA A 894 -28.30 29.78 5.63
N SER A 895 -27.20 29.42 4.98
CA SER A 895 -26.09 30.34 4.67
C SER A 895 -25.65 30.17 3.23
N LYS A 896 -25.27 31.27 2.59
CA LYS A 896 -24.80 31.30 1.21
C LYS A 896 -23.62 32.25 1.07
N THR A 897 -22.55 31.81 0.42
CA THR A 897 -21.44 32.67 0.04
C THR A 897 -21.55 32.97 -1.44
N GLU A 898 -21.81 34.22 -1.80
CA GLU A 898 -21.66 34.66 -3.19
C GLU A 898 -20.21 35.02 -3.44
N TYR A 899 -19.68 34.59 -4.58
CA TYR A 899 -18.32 34.87 -5.02
C TYR A 899 -18.31 35.94 -6.12
N LYS A 900 -17.16 36.57 -6.32
CA LYS A 900 -16.88 37.44 -7.46
C LYS A 900 -15.57 37.04 -8.11
N ASP A 901 -15.54 37.21 -9.42
CA ASP A 901 -14.31 37.12 -10.20
C ASP A 901 -13.62 38.49 -10.19
N THR A 902 -12.44 38.57 -9.57
CA THR A 902 -11.67 39.80 -9.48
C THR A 902 -10.19 39.48 -9.36
N LEU A 903 -9.32 40.29 -9.97
CA LEU A 903 -7.87 40.07 -9.93
C LEU A 903 -7.46 38.65 -10.43
N ASN A 904 -8.22 38.07 -11.37
CA ASN A 904 -8.08 36.68 -11.84
C ASN A 904 -8.28 35.59 -10.77
N MET A 905 -8.81 35.95 -9.60
CA MET A 905 -9.12 35.08 -8.47
C MET A 905 -10.63 34.97 -8.25
N ILE A 906 -11.06 33.88 -7.61
CA ILE A 906 -12.46 33.69 -7.21
C ILE A 906 -12.54 33.91 -5.71
N LEU A 907 -13.00 35.11 -5.33
CA LEU A 907 -12.96 35.56 -3.95
C LEU A 907 -14.38 35.83 -3.43
N PRO A 908 -14.63 35.70 -2.11
CA PRO A 908 -15.93 36.03 -1.54
C PRO A 908 -16.38 37.46 -1.90
N LYS A 909 -17.66 37.61 -2.23
CA LYS A 909 -18.31 38.92 -2.48
C LYS A 909 -19.16 39.32 -1.30
N ARG A 910 -19.99 38.40 -0.81
CA ARG A 910 -20.78 38.57 0.41
C ARG A 910 -21.24 37.22 0.96
N THR A 911 -21.49 37.15 2.25
CA THR A 911 -22.25 36.08 2.87
C THR A 911 -23.67 36.54 3.15
N LEU A 912 -24.62 35.66 2.86
CA LEU A 912 -26.03 35.79 3.17
C LEU A 912 -26.37 34.72 4.22
N LYS A 913 -27.29 35.05 5.11
CA LYS A 913 -27.83 34.07 6.06
C LYS A 913 -29.29 34.32 6.33
N PHE A 914 -29.94 33.25 6.72
CA PHE A 914 -31.32 33.20 7.12
C PHE A 914 -31.36 32.38 8.41
N SER A 915 -31.98 32.91 9.45
CA SER A 915 -32.31 32.18 10.67
C SER A 915 -33.65 32.71 11.14
N SER A 916 -34.61 31.82 11.36
CA SER A 916 -35.94 32.24 11.76
C SER A 916 -36.57 31.27 12.75
N THR A 917 -37.27 31.84 13.73
CA THR A 917 -38.21 31.12 14.59
C THR A 917 -39.48 30.71 13.84
N THR A 918 -39.75 31.29 12.66
CA THR A 918 -40.85 30.92 11.76
C THR A 918 -40.29 30.25 10.51
N PRO A 919 -40.22 28.90 10.47
CA PRO A 919 -39.58 28.18 9.38
C PRO A 919 -40.24 28.45 8.02
N LYS A 920 -39.44 28.49 6.94
CA LYS A 920 -39.88 28.76 5.57
C LYS A 920 -39.88 27.49 4.72
N THR A 921 -40.61 27.49 3.59
CA THR A 921 -40.52 26.41 2.61
C THR A 921 -39.23 26.52 1.79
N LEU A 922 -38.84 25.45 1.09
CA LEU A 922 -37.73 25.48 0.13
C LEU A 922 -37.98 26.44 -1.05
N ALA A 923 -39.23 26.78 -1.37
CA ALA A 923 -39.55 27.74 -2.42
C ALA A 923 -39.39 29.20 -1.94
N ASP A 924 -39.66 29.47 -0.67
CA ASP A 924 -39.79 30.86 -0.17
C ASP A 924 -38.55 31.39 0.56
N TYR A 925 -37.66 30.52 1.05
CA TYR A 925 -36.54 30.94 1.91
C TYR A 925 -35.51 31.82 1.18
N ALA A 926 -35.37 31.68 -0.14
CA ALA A 926 -34.40 32.43 -0.93
C ALA A 926 -34.63 33.95 -0.86
N GLY A 927 -35.89 34.38 -0.76
CA GLY A 927 -36.25 35.80 -0.58
C GLY A 927 -36.05 36.32 0.85
N ALA A 928 -35.79 35.44 1.82
CA ALA A 928 -35.65 35.78 3.23
C ALA A 928 -34.18 35.93 3.69
N TYR A 929 -33.23 35.77 2.78
CA TYR A 929 -31.81 36.00 3.08
C TYR A 929 -31.56 37.45 3.47
N VAL A 930 -30.85 37.64 4.58
CA VAL A 930 -30.26 38.93 4.94
C VAL A 930 -28.75 38.89 4.71
N GLN A 931 -28.20 40.02 4.30
CA GLN A 931 -26.75 40.16 4.17
C GLN A 931 -26.10 40.12 5.55
N ASP A 932 -25.07 39.29 5.70
CA ASP A 932 -24.25 39.24 6.91
C ASP A 932 -22.99 40.05 6.75
N ILE A 933 -22.15 39.61 5.82
CA ILE A 933 -20.86 40.22 5.55
C ILE A 933 -20.85 40.62 4.08
N TRP A 934 -20.52 41.86 3.80
CA TRP A 934 -20.13 42.30 2.47
C TRP A 934 -18.61 42.41 2.41
N PHE A 935 -17.97 41.69 1.50
CA PHE A 935 -16.52 41.72 1.33
C PHE A 935 -16.14 42.77 0.29
N GLY A 936 -15.36 43.75 0.73
CA GLY A 936 -14.91 44.89 -0.06
C GLY A 936 -13.77 44.53 -1.00
N LYS A 937 -12.66 45.26 -0.92
CA LYS A 937 -11.51 45.02 -1.81
C LYS A 937 -10.62 43.91 -1.28
N TYR A 938 -9.75 43.44 -2.18
CA TYR A 938 -8.72 42.46 -1.89
C TYR A 938 -7.37 43.01 -2.37
N THR A 939 -6.29 42.57 -1.73
CA THR A 939 -4.94 42.81 -2.21
C THR A 939 -4.72 42.06 -3.53
N SER A 940 -3.64 42.38 -4.25
CA SER A 940 -3.21 41.62 -5.43
C SER A 940 -2.92 40.13 -5.15
N ARG A 941 -2.82 39.73 -3.87
CA ARG A 941 -2.66 38.34 -3.42
C ARG A 941 -3.93 37.74 -2.80
N GLY A 942 -5.09 38.37 -3.00
CA GLY A 942 -6.37 37.83 -2.53
C GLY A 942 -6.60 37.96 -1.02
N ARG A 943 -5.81 38.77 -0.30
CA ARG A 943 -6.03 39.06 1.12
C ARG A 943 -7.09 40.15 1.27
N LEU A 944 -7.99 40.01 2.24
CA LEU A 944 -9.12 40.92 2.42
C LEU A 944 -8.65 42.31 2.91
N LEU A 945 -9.00 43.37 2.19
CA LEU A 945 -8.71 44.76 2.58
C LEU A 945 -9.81 45.39 3.44
N GLY A 946 -11.02 44.82 3.40
CA GLY A 946 -12.09 45.23 4.31
C GLY A 946 -13.40 44.53 4.05
N TYR A 947 -14.27 44.53 5.05
CA TYR A 947 -15.64 44.03 4.98
C TYR A 947 -16.59 44.95 5.73
N ILE A 948 -17.90 44.79 5.49
CA ILE A 948 -18.95 45.45 6.26
C ILE A 948 -19.83 44.36 6.88
N ARG A 949 -20.02 44.41 8.19
CA ARG A 949 -20.91 43.49 8.91
C ARG A 949 -21.81 44.30 9.84
N ASN A 950 -23.13 44.08 9.78
CA ASN A 950 -24.11 44.85 10.57
C ASN A 950 -23.91 46.38 10.47
N ASN A 951 -23.69 46.90 9.25
CA ASN A 951 -23.37 48.31 8.96
C ASN A 951 -22.08 48.86 9.61
N LEU A 952 -21.25 48.01 10.24
CA LEU A 952 -19.94 48.38 10.74
C LEU A 952 -18.87 48.00 9.71
N PRO A 953 -18.21 48.98 9.04
CA PRO A 953 -17.08 48.68 8.17
C PRO A 953 -15.83 48.35 9.00
N VAL A 954 -15.09 47.34 8.56
CA VAL A 954 -13.81 46.92 9.11
C VAL A 954 -12.80 46.87 7.96
N SER A 955 -11.67 47.53 8.12
CA SER A 955 -10.61 47.60 7.11
C SER A 955 -9.31 47.01 7.63
N PHE A 956 -8.52 46.45 6.74
CA PHE A 956 -7.22 45.88 7.02
C PHE A 956 -6.14 46.55 6.18
N LEU A 957 -5.00 46.82 6.82
CA LEU A 957 -3.76 47.17 6.13
C LEU A 957 -2.81 46.00 6.24
N TRP A 958 -2.09 45.70 5.16
CA TRP A 958 -1.21 44.55 5.06
C TRP A 958 0.22 45.01 4.77
N ALA A 959 1.20 44.30 5.33
CA ALA A 959 2.62 44.48 5.05
C ALA A 959 3.30 43.12 4.90
N TYR A 960 4.65 43.12 4.86
CA TYR A 960 5.47 41.91 4.70
C TYR A 960 5.07 41.11 3.45
N ASN A 961 5.05 41.78 2.30
CA ASN A 961 4.57 41.24 1.03
C ASN A 961 3.11 40.76 1.05
N ASN A 962 2.22 41.43 1.80
CA ASN A 962 0.84 40.99 2.06
C ASN A 962 0.69 39.67 2.85
N LEU A 963 1.70 39.26 3.61
CA LEU A 963 1.59 38.06 4.45
C LEU A 963 0.86 38.32 5.76
N TYR A 964 1.01 39.51 6.34
CA TYR A 964 0.49 39.81 7.68
C TYR A 964 -0.35 41.10 7.73
N PRO A 965 -1.52 41.07 8.41
CA PRO A 965 -2.32 42.28 8.63
C PRO A 965 -1.69 43.12 9.73
N VAL A 966 -1.25 44.33 9.40
CA VAL A 966 -0.58 45.28 10.30
C VAL A 966 -1.52 46.33 10.90
N ALA A 967 -2.75 46.43 10.39
CA ALA A 967 -3.82 47.19 11.03
C ALA A 967 -5.18 46.51 10.86
N LYS A 968 -6.01 46.59 11.89
CA LYS A 968 -7.45 46.36 11.87
C LYS A 968 -8.13 47.67 12.28
N ILE A 969 -8.99 48.20 11.42
CA ILE A 969 -9.62 49.51 11.60
C ILE A 969 -11.14 49.31 11.56
N GLU A 970 -11.81 49.49 12.68
CA GLU A 970 -13.26 49.33 12.82
C GLU A 970 -13.93 50.71 12.78
N GLY A 971 -15.02 50.85 12.02
CA GLY A 971 -15.75 52.11 11.84
C GLY A 971 -15.41 52.87 10.55
N LYS A 972 -14.43 52.43 9.75
CA LYS A 972 -14.08 53.06 8.46
C LYS A 972 -13.89 52.04 7.34
N THR A 973 -14.30 52.41 6.11
CA THR A 973 -14.05 51.62 4.89
C THR A 973 -12.61 51.80 4.41
N TYR A 974 -12.12 50.86 3.59
CA TYR A 974 -10.75 50.90 3.11
C TYR A 974 -10.48 52.17 2.30
N GLU A 975 -11.43 52.60 1.47
CA GLU A 975 -11.33 53.84 0.69
C GLU A 975 -11.22 55.09 1.57
N ALA A 976 -11.87 55.09 2.74
CA ALA A 976 -11.76 56.20 3.69
C ALA A 976 -10.38 56.20 4.36
N VAL A 977 -9.85 55.03 4.71
CA VAL A 977 -8.51 54.87 5.27
C VAL A 977 -7.42 55.25 4.26
N GLU A 978 -7.55 54.79 3.01
CA GLU A 978 -6.60 55.04 1.93
C GLU A 978 -6.44 56.54 1.64
N LYS A 979 -7.51 57.33 1.76
CA LYS A 979 -7.48 58.78 1.55
C LYS A 979 -6.65 59.55 2.58
N ILE A 980 -6.35 58.97 3.73
CA ILE A 980 -5.50 59.61 4.76
C ILE A 980 -4.07 59.78 4.25
N SER A 981 -3.54 58.74 3.59
CA SER A 981 -2.21 58.79 2.95
C SER A 981 -2.09 57.73 1.87
N SER A 982 -2.61 58.03 0.68
CA SER A 982 -2.63 57.09 -0.45
C SER A 982 -1.24 56.64 -0.85
N ALA A 983 -0.27 57.56 -0.91
CA ALA A 983 1.11 57.26 -1.27
C ALA A 983 1.76 56.28 -0.28
N SER A 984 1.66 56.52 1.03
CA SER A 984 2.26 55.65 2.05
C SER A 984 1.56 54.29 2.14
N ILE A 985 0.22 54.26 2.04
CA ILE A 985 -0.55 53.01 2.14
C ILE A 985 -0.29 52.13 0.92
N SER A 986 -0.12 52.70 -0.28
CA SER A 986 0.15 51.92 -1.49
C SER A 986 1.50 51.19 -1.46
N GLN A 987 2.47 51.69 -0.70
CA GLN A 987 3.80 51.09 -0.53
C GLN A 987 3.88 50.07 0.62
N LEU A 988 2.92 50.12 1.56
CA LEU A 988 2.91 49.30 2.77
C LEU A 988 2.93 47.77 2.48
N PRO A 989 2.21 47.24 1.48
CA PRO A 989 2.22 45.81 1.15
C PRO A 989 3.60 45.18 1.02
N ALA A 990 4.54 45.83 0.32
CA ALA A 990 5.88 45.31 0.08
C ALA A 990 6.86 45.62 1.24
N ASN A 991 6.44 46.41 2.21
CA ASN A 991 7.30 46.88 3.28
C ASN A 991 7.50 45.79 4.34
N ALA A 992 8.75 45.52 4.70
CA ALA A 992 9.13 44.62 5.79
C ALA A 992 9.93 45.35 6.89
N ASN A 993 10.21 46.64 6.72
CA ASN A 993 10.91 47.44 7.72
C ASN A 993 9.93 47.93 8.78
N THR A 994 10.08 47.41 10.00
CA THR A 994 9.22 47.72 11.14
C THR A 994 9.08 49.22 11.40
N ALA A 995 10.17 50.00 11.33
CA ALA A 995 10.11 51.44 11.59
C ALA A 995 9.30 52.18 10.52
N SER A 996 9.49 51.82 9.25
CA SER A 996 8.70 52.36 8.14
C SER A 996 7.23 51.97 8.23
N ILE A 997 6.92 50.71 8.57
CA ILE A 997 5.54 50.25 8.81
C ILE A 997 4.90 51.08 9.92
N THR A 998 5.56 51.20 11.08
CA THR A 998 5.06 51.97 12.23
C THR A 998 4.79 53.43 11.89
N ALA A 999 5.64 54.06 11.07
CA ALA A 999 5.42 55.43 10.63
C ALA A 999 4.10 55.58 9.86
N VAL A 1000 3.82 54.68 8.90
CA VAL A 1000 2.55 54.68 8.15
C VAL A 1000 1.35 54.43 9.07
N LEU A 1001 1.47 53.47 9.98
CA LEU A 1001 0.41 53.14 10.93
C LEU A 1001 0.07 54.31 11.86
N ASN A 1002 1.08 55.06 12.31
CA ASN A 1002 0.89 56.26 13.12
C ASN A 1002 0.21 57.39 12.32
N THR A 1003 0.59 57.60 11.05
CA THR A 1003 -0.10 58.54 10.16
C THR A 1003 -1.58 58.20 10.03
N VAL A 1004 -1.92 56.92 9.80
CA VAL A 1004 -3.31 56.47 9.71
C VAL A 1004 -4.07 56.66 11.02
N ARG A 1005 -3.48 56.24 12.15
CA ARG A 1005 -4.10 56.40 13.48
C ARG A 1005 -4.38 57.86 13.82
N ASN A 1006 -3.43 58.75 13.55
CA ASN A 1006 -3.59 60.19 13.81
C ASN A 1006 -4.63 60.82 12.88
N GLY A 1007 -4.68 60.42 11.61
CA GLY A 1007 -5.70 60.87 10.66
C GLY A 1007 -7.13 60.47 11.05
N LEU A 1008 -7.29 59.41 11.85
CA LEU A 1008 -8.60 58.89 12.31
C LEU A 1008 -8.96 59.29 13.75
N ALA A 1009 -8.13 60.08 14.44
CA ALA A 1009 -8.27 60.31 15.87
C ALA A 1009 -9.62 60.95 16.29
N ASN A 1010 -10.25 61.73 15.40
CA ASN A 1010 -11.52 62.42 15.67
C ASN A 1010 -12.73 61.75 14.99
N ASP A 1011 -12.55 60.54 14.48
CA ASP A 1011 -13.38 60.00 13.40
C ASP A 1011 -14.18 58.75 13.83
N ASN A 1012 -14.34 58.53 15.15
CA ASN A 1012 -15.00 57.39 15.80
C ASN A 1012 -14.53 56.01 15.26
N ALA A 1013 -13.25 55.90 14.90
CA ALA A 1013 -12.65 54.67 14.41
C ALA A 1013 -11.81 53.99 15.50
N LEU A 1014 -11.92 52.67 15.62
CA LEU A 1014 -11.06 51.87 16.49
C LEU A 1014 -9.91 51.28 15.67
N VAL A 1015 -8.68 51.71 15.98
CA VAL A 1015 -7.49 51.30 15.26
C VAL A 1015 -6.65 50.39 16.14
N THR A 1016 -6.57 49.10 15.80
CA THR A 1016 -5.62 48.15 16.38
C THR A 1016 -4.52 47.89 15.37
N THR A 1017 -3.26 47.99 15.79
CA THR A 1017 -2.10 47.80 14.91
C THR A 1017 -1.21 46.67 15.39
N TYR A 1018 -0.57 45.99 14.45
CA TYR A 1018 0.22 44.78 14.70
C TYR A 1018 1.58 44.89 14.01
N LEU A 1019 2.62 44.42 14.68
CA LEU A 1019 3.93 44.17 14.07
C LEU A 1019 4.27 42.69 14.23
N TYR A 1020 5.07 42.17 13.31
CA TYR A 1020 5.38 40.74 13.24
C TYR A 1020 6.87 40.50 13.10
N ARG A 1021 7.30 39.36 13.62
CA ARG A 1021 8.48 38.64 13.17
C ARG A 1021 8.00 37.54 12.21
N PRO A 1022 8.27 37.65 10.89
CA PRO A 1022 7.80 36.68 9.91
C PRO A 1022 8.08 35.22 10.30
N LEU A 1023 7.13 34.33 10.02
CA LEU A 1023 7.11 32.91 10.38
C LEU A 1023 7.18 32.58 11.89
N VAL A 1024 7.28 33.58 12.76
CA VAL A 1024 7.38 33.40 14.23
C VAL A 1024 6.09 33.86 14.92
N GLY A 1025 5.67 35.10 14.67
CA GLY A 1025 4.41 35.63 15.21
C GLY A 1025 4.43 37.14 15.46
N VAL A 1026 3.42 37.62 16.18
CA VAL A 1026 3.23 39.03 16.53
C VAL A 1026 4.29 39.47 17.53
N THR A 1027 4.93 40.62 17.32
CA THR A 1027 5.91 41.23 18.25
C THR A 1027 5.33 42.43 19.00
N GLU A 1028 4.32 43.08 18.45
CA GLU A 1028 3.68 44.25 19.05
C GLU A 1028 2.20 44.31 18.65
N ILE A 1029 1.35 44.62 19.62
CA ILE A 1029 -0.05 45.02 19.40
C ILE A 1029 -0.25 46.38 20.06
N VAL A 1030 -0.83 47.33 19.33
CA VAL A 1030 -1.27 48.60 19.92
C VAL A 1030 -2.77 48.72 19.75
N GLU A 1031 -3.48 48.71 20.88
CA GLU A 1031 -4.93 48.75 20.95
C GLU A 1031 -5.51 50.14 20.65
N PRO A 1032 -6.84 50.30 20.44
CA PRO A 1032 -7.44 51.60 20.12
C PRO A 1032 -7.18 52.68 21.18
N ASN A 1033 -7.10 52.29 22.45
CA ASN A 1033 -6.76 53.16 23.58
C ASN A 1033 -5.26 53.55 23.65
N LYS A 1034 -4.45 53.12 22.67
CA LYS A 1034 -2.99 53.33 22.58
C LYS A 1034 -2.16 52.54 23.60
N GLU A 1035 -2.78 51.63 24.35
CA GLU A 1035 -2.02 50.67 25.14
C GLU A 1035 -1.27 49.72 24.21
N LYS A 1036 -0.02 49.45 24.57
CA LYS A 1036 0.91 48.68 23.75
C LYS A 1036 1.24 47.39 24.48
N ALA A 1037 1.00 46.26 23.84
CA ALA A 1037 1.51 44.96 24.26
C ALA A 1037 2.71 44.57 23.40
N THR A 1038 3.79 44.11 24.03
CA THR A 1038 4.98 43.58 23.31
C THR A 1038 5.16 42.10 23.61
N PHE A 1039 5.56 41.36 22.58
CA PHE A 1039 5.68 39.91 22.59
C PHE A 1039 7.12 39.55 22.24
N THR A 1040 7.80 38.85 23.13
CA THR A 1040 9.18 38.38 22.91
C THR A 1040 9.19 36.87 22.79
N TYR A 1041 10.20 36.36 22.09
CA TYR A 1041 10.33 34.94 21.77
C TYR A 1041 11.64 34.38 22.32
N ASP A 1042 11.64 33.10 22.67
CA ASP A 1042 12.85 32.38 23.10
C ASP A 1042 13.76 32.01 21.90
N ASP A 1043 14.90 31.38 22.18
CA ASP A 1043 15.88 30.98 21.16
C ASP A 1043 15.31 29.98 20.12
N PHE A 1044 14.20 29.29 20.45
CA PHE A 1044 13.49 28.37 19.55
C PHE A 1044 12.29 29.04 18.87
N ASN A 1045 12.19 30.36 18.96
CA ASN A 1045 11.11 31.18 18.38
C ASN A 1045 9.71 30.84 18.91
N ARG A 1046 9.61 30.44 20.19
CA ARG A 1046 8.35 30.25 20.92
C ARG A 1046 8.08 31.46 21.81
N LEU A 1047 6.81 31.80 22.06
CA LEU A 1047 6.42 32.99 22.82
C LEU A 1047 6.96 32.92 24.26
N PHE A 1048 7.87 33.81 24.64
CA PHE A 1048 8.52 33.81 25.95
C PHE A 1048 7.85 34.78 26.94
N GLN A 1049 7.62 36.03 26.56
CA GLN A 1049 6.97 37.01 27.44
C GLN A 1049 6.00 37.90 26.68
N VAL A 1050 4.95 38.33 27.40
CA VAL A 1050 4.04 39.40 27.00
C VAL A 1050 4.15 40.51 28.03
N LYS A 1051 4.47 41.73 27.58
CA LYS A 1051 4.56 42.92 28.41
C LYS A 1051 3.50 43.94 28.02
N GLU A 1052 2.85 44.56 29.00
CA GLU A 1052 1.88 45.63 28.79
C GLU A 1052 2.56 46.99 28.56
N HIS A 1053 1.74 48.04 28.43
CA HIS A 1053 2.16 49.38 27.99
C HIS A 1053 3.26 50.01 28.85
N ASN A 1054 3.25 49.77 30.16
CA ASN A 1054 4.25 50.28 31.10
C ASN A 1054 5.54 49.42 31.17
N GLY A 1055 5.66 48.36 30.35
CA GLY A 1055 6.78 47.42 30.34
C GLY A 1055 6.70 46.30 31.36
N LYS A 1056 5.63 46.25 32.18
CA LYS A 1056 5.38 45.16 33.14
C LYS A 1056 5.06 43.88 32.39
N VAL A 1057 5.69 42.79 32.82
CA VAL A 1057 5.38 41.45 32.32
C VAL A 1057 4.00 41.05 32.82
N VAL A 1058 3.09 40.77 31.89
CA VAL A 1058 1.73 40.27 32.17
C VAL A 1058 1.73 38.74 32.16
N ASN A 1059 2.44 38.17 31.18
CA ASN A 1059 2.59 36.73 31.04
C ASN A 1059 4.05 36.42 30.76
N GLU A 1060 4.57 35.40 31.44
CA GLU A 1060 5.84 34.77 31.13
C GLU A 1060 5.58 33.29 30.91
N TYR A 1061 6.13 32.75 29.83
CA TYR A 1061 5.98 31.38 29.42
C TYR A 1061 7.33 30.68 29.53
N GLN A 1062 7.38 29.67 30.37
CA GLN A 1062 8.51 28.74 30.40
C GLN A 1062 8.06 27.44 29.75
N TYR A 1063 8.71 27.10 28.65
CA TYR A 1063 8.46 25.84 27.96
C TYR A 1063 9.35 24.75 28.56
N ASN A 1064 8.90 24.25 29.71
CA ASN A 1064 9.46 23.06 30.29
C ASN A 1064 8.69 21.87 29.71
N TYR A 1065 9.40 21.01 28.98
CA TYR A 1065 8.91 19.66 28.78
C TYR A 1065 9.04 19.00 30.13
N LYS A 1066 7.94 18.96 30.87
CA LYS A 1066 7.90 18.27 32.15
C LYS A 1066 8.38 16.84 31.84
N PRO A 1067 9.47 16.33 32.46
CA PRO A 1067 9.65 14.89 32.56
C PRO A 1067 8.46 14.46 33.40
N GLN A 1068 7.38 14.11 32.70
CA GLN A 1068 6.07 13.91 33.28
C GLN A 1068 5.38 12.82 32.61
#